data_AF-A0A140DY96-F1
#
_entry.id   AF-A0A140DY96-F1
#
_cell.length_a   1.000
_cell.length_b   1.000
_cell.length_c   1.000
_cell.angle_alpha   90.00
_cell.angle_beta   90.00
_cell.angle_gamma   90.00
#
_symmetry.space_group_name_H-M   'P 1'
#
loop_
_entity.id
_entity.type
_entity.pdbx_description
1 polymer ?
#
loop_
_entity_poly.entity_id
_entity_poly.type
_entity_poly.pdbx_seq_one_letter_code
_entity_poly.pdbx_strand_id
1 'polypeptide(L)'
;MIRKTIRDLAAMAGGVLIQDTGAVVKGAVTDSRQVVPASLYVPVIGARVDGHDFIAQAVQAGAAAALWQKDHTPLPADVPLILVDDTVKALQNIARAYLHELHPYTIGITGSNGKTSAKDMMKAVFSRHCVTQATPGNRNSEIGLPLTILEFDPGIEAAVLEMGMENFGEIETLVDIAPLDAAVITSIGSAHMENLGSKQGIAQAKMEILRGLRPGGTFLYLADAPELAVELQKPETRRFIEENDITVIPFSRRDLHHVSVEQGRMAFEWNGTPWRLNALGSFQCVNALPALILGETRGISSADRHQALETLVMTGMRTALQPAGRAHVLDDSYKSNPESAIAALDILVSLPGSHYAVLGDMLDLGPQEMELHRRVLDHARTLGIEVFTTGPVFGRIGESWHEDQDGLFEAVKPLLEEDAVILVKGSRALQLDKLAGRLEKEGNELMKKIKLAVLFGGQSSEYSVSLHSVASLLRNLNRDKYDLSLVGITKEGRFLEYTGDIDHIEHDTWNTPELTTPVAWVHGGYVRPESDEPAAVRALDTVFPVLHGKNGEDGTLQGLMEIMNIHCVGCDTLSSAMIMDKDITHIVLDAQGIPTAKYVCLKAGIPYSAEEILQVIPLPWIVKPCNAGSSYGVHKVDTLAEFDEAAKDAFHWDGRGKILVEECIPGFEIGCAVMGNLEPFAGDVDEIEIHGGFFDFAGKYEMKDSAIYCPARISPEKTEEARALAVAAYQAMGCSGFTRVDMFLQPDGALVINELNTVPGMTATSRYPTMMEKAGLPFAKLLDDLIALSLEKEVGQC
;
A
#
# COMPACT_ATOMS: atom_id res chain seq x y z
N MET A 1 6.10 0.42 37.09
CA MET A 1 7.57 0.41 37.27
C MET A 1 7.94 0.63 38.73
N ILE A 2 8.95 -0.11 39.21
CA ILE A 2 9.47 -0.02 40.57
C ILE A 2 9.83 1.42 40.94
N ARG A 3 9.43 1.82 42.15
CA ARG A 3 9.79 3.11 42.75
C ARG A 3 10.26 2.89 44.18
N LYS A 4 11.57 2.96 44.38
CA LYS A 4 12.21 2.63 45.67
C LYS A 4 13.36 3.58 45.98
N THR A 5 13.65 3.76 47.27
CA THR A 5 14.86 4.48 47.64
C THR A 5 16.09 3.62 47.35
N ILE A 6 17.24 4.24 47.13
CA ILE A 6 18.52 3.51 46.97
C ILE A 6 18.85 2.64 48.19
N ARG A 7 18.37 3.02 49.37
CA ARG A 7 18.50 2.23 50.60
C ARG A 7 17.66 0.95 50.54
N ASP A 8 16.40 1.06 50.09
CA ASP A 8 15.55 -0.12 49.91
C ASP A 8 16.13 -1.06 48.86
N LEU A 9 16.63 -0.51 47.75
CA LEU A 9 17.27 -1.30 46.70
C LEU A 9 18.54 -2.01 47.19
N ALA A 10 19.36 -1.36 48.02
CA ALA A 10 20.53 -2.00 48.61
C ALA A 10 20.13 -3.19 49.52
N ALA A 11 19.06 -3.02 50.31
CA ALA A 11 18.52 -4.10 51.14
C ALA A 11 17.96 -5.25 50.30
N MET A 12 17.21 -4.94 49.25
CA MET A 12 16.67 -5.94 48.31
C MET A 12 17.76 -6.68 47.53
N ALA A 13 18.85 -5.99 47.17
CA ALA A 13 19.99 -6.58 46.47
C ALA A 13 20.84 -7.51 47.37
N GLY A 14 20.79 -7.31 48.69
CA GLY A 14 21.77 -7.87 49.61
C GLY A 14 23.14 -7.17 49.52
N GLY A 15 23.17 -5.91 49.07
CA GLY A 15 24.37 -5.12 48.84
C GLY A 15 24.67 -4.10 49.93
N VAL A 16 25.82 -3.44 49.83
CA VAL A 16 26.26 -2.37 50.73
C VAL A 16 26.16 -1.03 50.01
N LEU A 17 25.32 -0.12 50.52
CA LEU A 17 25.20 1.23 50.00
C LEU A 17 26.40 2.09 50.43
N ILE A 18 27.13 2.65 49.46
CA ILE A 18 28.33 3.46 49.73
C ILE A 18 27.98 4.90 50.12
N GLN A 19 26.97 5.47 49.46
CA GLN A 19 26.49 6.81 49.73
C GLN A 19 24.97 6.83 49.70
N ASP A 20 24.34 7.18 50.83
CA ASP A 20 22.91 7.39 50.89
C ASP A 20 22.56 8.86 50.62
N THR A 21 22.20 9.14 49.38
CA THR A 21 21.67 10.44 48.95
C THR A 21 20.16 10.59 49.16
N GLY A 22 19.46 9.54 49.62
CA GLY A 22 18.00 9.51 49.69
C GLY A 22 17.32 9.51 48.31
N ALA A 23 18.08 9.28 47.23
CA ALA A 23 17.53 9.27 45.87
C ALA A 23 16.48 8.16 45.71
N VAL A 24 15.44 8.48 44.93
CA VAL A 24 14.39 7.54 44.56
C VAL A 24 14.64 7.09 43.14
N VAL A 25 14.86 5.80 42.96
CA VAL A 25 15.01 5.15 41.67
C VAL A 25 13.65 4.83 41.07
N LYS A 26 13.55 4.94 39.74
CA LYS A 26 12.44 4.51 38.91
C LYS A 26 12.94 3.58 37.80
N GLY A 27 12.67 2.28 37.94
CA GLY A 27 13.11 1.27 36.98
C GLY A 27 14.61 0.94 37.05
N ALA A 28 15.01 -0.02 36.22
CA ALA A 28 16.39 -0.43 36.05
C ALA A 28 16.70 -0.67 34.58
N VAL A 29 17.95 -0.43 34.18
CA VAL A 29 18.44 -0.65 32.82
C VAL A 29 19.85 -1.22 32.85
N THR A 30 20.20 -2.04 31.86
CA THR A 30 21.54 -2.60 31.69
C THR A 30 22.32 -1.94 30.55
N ASP A 31 21.63 -1.33 29.59
CA ASP A 31 22.23 -0.59 28.48
C ASP A 31 22.35 0.89 28.84
N SER A 32 23.59 1.42 28.88
CA SER A 32 23.88 2.82 29.21
C SER A 32 23.19 3.81 28.26
N ARG A 33 22.87 3.38 27.03
CA ARG A 33 22.17 4.19 26.02
C ARG A 33 20.68 4.32 26.29
N GLN A 34 20.11 3.44 27.12
CA GLN A 34 18.69 3.41 27.49
C GLN A 34 18.42 4.03 28.86
N VAL A 35 19.45 4.57 29.52
CA VAL A 35 19.30 5.26 30.81
C VAL A 35 18.43 6.49 30.62
N VAL A 36 17.43 6.60 31.49
CA VAL A 36 16.60 7.80 31.65
C VAL A 36 16.79 8.36 33.06
N PRO A 37 16.46 9.64 33.30
CA PRO A 37 16.59 10.23 34.63
C PRO A 37 15.92 9.39 35.72
N ALA A 38 16.66 9.16 36.81
CA ALA A 38 16.27 8.35 37.96
C ALA A 38 16.29 6.82 37.79
N SER A 39 16.85 6.27 36.72
CA SER A 39 17.04 4.82 36.60
C SER A 39 18.14 4.27 37.53
N LEU A 40 18.02 3.00 37.90
CA LEU A 40 19.15 2.20 38.40
C LEU A 40 19.92 1.65 37.20
N TYR A 41 21.20 1.98 37.10
CA TYR A 41 22.09 1.36 36.11
C TYR A 41 22.63 0.04 36.65
N VAL A 42 22.53 -1.02 35.86
CA VAL A 42 23.01 -2.37 36.21
C VAL A 42 24.07 -2.79 35.21
N PRO A 43 25.37 -2.59 35.51
CA PRO A 43 26.45 -3.03 34.64
C PRO A 43 26.49 -4.57 34.62
N VAL A 44 26.38 -5.15 33.42
CA VAL A 44 26.46 -6.60 33.20
C VAL A 44 27.75 -6.93 32.46
N ILE A 45 28.44 -7.96 32.92
CA ILE A 45 29.64 -8.48 32.26
C ILE A 45 29.18 -9.47 31.18
N GLY A 46 29.30 -9.06 29.91
CA GLY A 46 28.99 -9.89 28.76
C GLY A 46 30.22 -10.56 28.15
N ALA A 47 30.03 -11.43 27.16
CA ALA A 47 31.13 -12.14 26.49
C ALA A 47 32.14 -11.25 25.73
N ARG A 48 31.74 -10.01 25.38
CA ARG A 48 32.55 -9.07 24.59
C ARG A 48 32.75 -7.70 25.25
N VAL A 49 31.90 -7.36 26.21
CA VAL A 49 31.76 -5.99 26.72
C VAL A 49 31.47 -6.07 28.21
N ASP A 50 32.16 -5.25 28.99
CA ASP A 50 31.87 -5.06 30.42
C ASP A 50 31.04 -3.79 30.62
N GLY A 51 29.85 -3.94 31.20
CA GLY A 51 28.97 -2.80 31.48
C GLY A 51 29.59 -1.76 32.42
N HIS A 52 30.54 -2.14 33.27
CA HIS A 52 31.19 -1.22 34.21
C HIS A 52 31.94 -0.09 33.48
N ASP A 53 32.46 -0.35 32.28
CA ASP A 53 33.17 0.63 31.45
C ASP A 53 32.27 1.80 31.00
N PHE A 54 30.94 1.66 31.04
CA PHE A 54 29.99 2.65 30.54
C PHE A 54 29.32 3.48 31.64
N ILE A 55 29.83 3.41 32.88
CA ILE A 55 29.26 4.15 34.01
C ILE A 55 29.20 5.66 33.77
N ALA A 56 30.24 6.26 33.19
CA ALA A 56 30.27 7.70 32.91
C ALA A 56 29.11 8.13 31.99
N GLN A 57 28.80 7.31 30.99
CA GLN A 57 27.67 7.55 30.09
C GLN A 57 26.33 7.43 30.83
N ALA A 58 26.17 6.42 31.68
CA ALA A 58 24.97 6.23 32.48
C ALA A 58 24.73 7.41 33.45
N VAL A 59 25.79 7.92 34.08
CA VAL A 59 25.72 9.11 34.94
C VAL A 59 25.32 10.34 34.15
N GLN A 60 25.93 10.56 32.98
CA GLN A 60 25.58 11.68 32.10
C GLN A 60 24.11 11.63 31.64
N ALA A 61 23.59 10.43 31.42
CA ALA A 61 22.19 10.19 31.04
C ALA A 61 21.19 10.31 32.23
N GLY A 62 21.68 10.46 33.46
CA GLY A 62 20.87 10.74 34.64
C GLY A 62 20.54 9.54 35.53
N ALA A 63 21.38 8.50 35.54
CA ALA A 63 21.25 7.40 36.49
C ALA A 63 21.25 7.92 37.94
N ALA A 64 20.27 7.48 38.75
CA ALA A 64 20.18 7.88 40.16
C ALA A 64 21.08 7.05 41.07
N ALA A 65 21.40 5.82 40.66
CA ALA A 65 22.31 4.92 41.33
C ALA A 65 22.82 3.86 40.34
N ALA A 66 23.88 3.15 40.73
CA ALA A 66 24.33 1.95 40.03
C ALA A 66 24.53 0.77 40.99
N LEU A 67 24.22 -0.44 40.51
CA LEU A 67 24.81 -1.65 41.09
C LEU A 67 26.29 -1.68 40.70
N TRP A 68 27.16 -2.11 41.60
CA TRP A 68 28.60 -2.11 41.32
C TRP A 68 29.27 -3.34 41.92
N GLN A 69 29.99 -4.07 41.08
CA GLN A 69 30.68 -5.29 41.50
C GLN A 69 31.94 -4.93 42.32
N LYS A 70 32.14 -5.56 43.48
CA LYS A 70 33.18 -5.19 44.46
C LYS A 70 34.62 -5.27 43.93
N ASP A 71 34.86 -6.13 42.94
CA ASP A 71 36.16 -6.34 42.32
C ASP A 71 36.53 -5.27 41.27
N HIS A 72 35.58 -4.41 40.89
CA HIS A 72 35.81 -3.30 39.95
C HIS A 72 36.27 -2.04 40.69
N THR A 73 37.55 -1.71 40.54
CA THR A 73 38.19 -0.53 41.16
C THR A 73 38.87 0.34 40.10
N PRO A 74 38.96 1.68 40.29
CA PRO A 74 38.45 2.45 41.43
C PRO A 74 36.92 2.60 41.42
N LEU A 75 36.33 2.88 42.60
CA LEU A 75 34.90 3.13 42.71
C LEU A 75 34.53 4.49 42.06
N PRO A 76 33.50 4.54 41.20
CA PRO A 76 32.96 5.80 40.69
C PRO A 76 32.52 6.74 41.83
N ALA A 77 32.95 8.00 41.79
CA ALA A 77 32.59 9.01 42.80
C ALA A 77 31.33 9.81 42.45
N ASP A 78 30.93 9.82 41.17
CA ASP A 78 29.93 10.75 40.64
C ASP A 78 28.49 10.21 40.69
N VAL A 79 28.28 9.02 41.27
CA VAL A 79 26.96 8.38 41.39
C VAL A 79 26.88 7.49 42.63
N PRO A 80 25.73 7.44 43.33
CA PRO A 80 25.52 6.48 44.42
C PRO A 80 25.68 5.03 43.97
N LEU A 81 26.47 4.25 44.71
CA LEU A 81 26.76 2.84 44.41
C LEU A 81 26.17 1.90 45.45
N ILE A 82 25.61 0.79 44.97
CA ILE A 82 25.26 -0.38 45.78
C ILE A 82 26.29 -1.47 45.46
N LEU A 83 27.23 -1.69 46.38
CA LEU A 83 28.27 -2.71 46.21
C LEU A 83 27.72 -4.11 46.40
N VAL A 84 27.98 -4.98 45.42
CA VAL A 84 27.51 -6.37 45.36
C VAL A 84 28.62 -7.29 44.87
N ASP A 85 28.53 -8.58 45.15
CA ASP A 85 29.51 -9.56 44.64
C ASP A 85 29.26 -9.90 43.17
N ASP A 86 28.00 -9.83 42.72
CA ASP A 86 27.56 -10.09 41.36
C ASP A 86 26.36 -9.20 41.04
N THR A 87 26.45 -8.40 39.96
CA THR A 87 25.42 -7.43 39.59
C THR A 87 24.17 -8.07 39.01
N VAL A 88 24.29 -9.19 38.30
CA VAL A 88 23.17 -9.96 37.76
C VAL A 88 22.41 -10.63 38.89
N LYS A 89 23.11 -11.27 39.84
CA LYS A 89 22.49 -11.89 41.02
C LYS A 89 21.79 -10.86 41.90
N ALA A 90 22.40 -9.69 42.06
CA ALA A 90 21.78 -8.57 42.78
C ALA A 90 20.50 -8.08 42.07
N LEU A 91 20.53 -7.92 40.74
CA LEU A 91 19.33 -7.58 39.95
C LEU A 91 18.21 -8.62 40.13
N GLN A 92 18.55 -9.91 40.07
CA GLN A 92 17.63 -11.02 40.32
C GLN A 92 17.02 -10.96 41.72
N ASN A 93 17.82 -10.66 42.74
CA ASN A 93 17.34 -10.52 44.12
C ASN A 93 16.39 -9.32 44.28
N ILE A 94 16.69 -8.18 43.66
CA ILE A 94 15.80 -7.02 43.66
C ILE A 94 14.47 -7.38 43.00
N ALA A 95 14.50 -8.02 41.83
CA ALA A 95 13.29 -8.42 41.13
C ALA A 95 12.44 -9.38 41.97
N ARG A 96 13.06 -10.39 42.58
CA ARG A 96 12.37 -11.35 43.46
C ARG A 96 11.72 -10.66 44.66
N ALA A 97 12.45 -9.77 45.34
CA ALA A 97 11.94 -9.02 46.48
C ALA A 97 10.78 -8.09 46.07
N TYR A 98 10.88 -7.47 44.90
CA TYR A 98 9.83 -6.59 44.38
C TYR A 98 8.58 -7.37 43.95
N LEU A 99 8.74 -8.50 43.25
CA LEU A 99 7.61 -9.37 42.91
C LEU A 99 6.93 -9.91 44.17
N HIS A 100 7.73 -10.30 45.17
CA HIS A 100 7.21 -10.69 46.47
C HIS A 100 6.43 -9.52 47.08
N GLU A 101 6.90 -8.28 47.07
CA GLU A 101 6.13 -7.14 47.59
C GLU A 101 4.80 -6.92 46.86
N LEU A 102 4.78 -7.07 45.53
CA LEU A 102 3.59 -6.89 44.71
C LEU A 102 2.55 -8.02 44.88
N HIS A 103 2.99 -9.24 45.17
CA HIS A 103 2.16 -10.44 45.34
C HIS A 103 1.11 -10.70 44.21
N PRO A 104 1.44 -10.54 42.91
CA PRO A 104 0.46 -10.85 41.86
C PRO A 104 0.24 -12.36 41.71
N TYR A 105 -0.84 -12.75 41.03
CA TYR A 105 -1.00 -14.09 40.49
C TYR A 105 -0.02 -14.31 39.34
N THR A 106 0.91 -15.23 39.50
CA THR A 106 2.08 -15.41 38.63
C THR A 106 1.91 -16.64 37.73
N ILE A 107 2.02 -16.43 36.42
CA ILE A 107 1.88 -17.48 35.40
C ILE A 107 3.17 -17.58 34.61
N GLY A 108 3.86 -18.71 34.70
CA GLY A 108 5.09 -18.99 33.94
C GLY A 108 4.79 -19.77 32.67
N ILE A 109 5.35 -19.36 31.53
CA ILE A 109 5.15 -20.02 30.25
C ILE A 109 6.49 -20.38 29.64
N THR A 110 6.70 -21.68 29.37
CA THR A 110 7.80 -22.17 28.54
C THR A 110 7.30 -23.02 27.37
N GLY A 111 8.22 -23.41 26.51
CA GLY A 111 7.95 -24.19 25.30
C GLY A 111 8.97 -23.92 24.21
N SER A 112 8.98 -24.80 23.20
CA SER A 112 9.87 -24.66 22.05
C SER A 112 9.33 -23.60 21.10
N ASN A 113 8.05 -23.70 20.77
CA ASN A 113 7.24 -22.75 20.01
C ASN A 113 5.99 -22.34 20.81
N GLY A 114 5.35 -21.21 20.47
CA GLY A 114 4.05 -20.82 21.03
C GLY A 114 4.07 -20.04 22.35
N LYS A 115 5.24 -19.87 22.99
CA LYS A 115 5.38 -19.12 24.26
C LYS A 115 4.76 -17.72 24.21
N THR A 116 5.21 -16.90 23.27
CA THR A 116 4.74 -15.51 23.16
C THR A 116 3.26 -15.44 22.76
N SER A 117 2.79 -16.32 21.87
CA SER A 117 1.38 -16.42 21.51
C SER A 117 0.51 -16.72 22.74
N ALA A 118 0.87 -17.74 23.51
CA ALA A 118 0.15 -18.11 24.72
C ALA A 118 0.20 -16.98 25.76
N LYS A 119 1.34 -16.29 25.90
CA LYS A 119 1.49 -15.11 26.76
C LYS A 119 0.54 -13.98 26.35
N ASP A 120 0.44 -13.67 25.07
CA ASP A 120 -0.45 -12.60 24.57
C ASP A 120 -1.93 -12.97 24.77
N MET A 121 -2.29 -14.22 24.49
CA MET A 121 -3.65 -14.76 24.72
C MET A 121 -4.02 -14.74 26.21
N MET A 122 -3.10 -15.16 27.09
CA MET A 122 -3.31 -15.10 28.54
C MET A 122 -3.42 -13.67 29.03
N LYS A 123 -2.53 -12.78 28.59
CA LYS A 123 -2.62 -11.35 28.94
C LYS A 123 -3.97 -10.78 28.52
N ALA A 124 -4.42 -11.06 27.29
CA ALA A 124 -5.69 -10.58 26.79
C ALA A 124 -6.87 -11.07 27.65
N VAL A 125 -6.90 -12.36 27.98
CA VAL A 125 -7.95 -12.97 28.81
C VAL A 125 -7.94 -12.39 30.23
N PHE A 126 -6.78 -12.36 30.90
CA PHE A 126 -6.68 -11.88 32.29
C PHE A 126 -6.93 -10.36 32.41
N SER A 127 -6.51 -9.57 31.42
CA SER A 127 -6.72 -8.11 31.39
C SER A 127 -8.20 -7.70 31.33
N ARG A 128 -9.12 -8.63 31.04
CA ARG A 128 -10.57 -8.40 31.13
C ARG A 128 -11.07 -8.30 32.57
N HIS A 129 -10.34 -8.91 33.50
CA HIS A 129 -10.79 -9.08 34.87
C HIS A 129 -9.92 -8.32 35.88
N CYS A 130 -8.61 -8.27 35.65
CA CYS A 130 -7.67 -7.67 36.59
C CYS A 130 -6.49 -6.98 35.90
N VAL A 131 -5.77 -6.12 36.64
CA VAL A 131 -4.59 -5.43 36.13
C VAL A 131 -3.49 -6.45 35.84
N THR A 132 -3.25 -6.68 34.55
CA THR A 132 -2.35 -7.74 34.08
C THR A 132 -1.18 -7.16 33.29
N GLN A 133 0.05 -7.51 33.68
CA GLN A 133 1.27 -7.20 32.92
C GLN A 133 1.96 -8.50 32.49
N ALA A 134 2.76 -8.42 31.42
CA ALA A 134 3.40 -9.60 30.84
C ALA A 134 4.78 -9.26 30.29
N THR A 135 5.60 -10.29 30.04
CA THR A 135 6.94 -10.13 29.46
C THR A 135 6.92 -9.36 28.14
N PRO A 136 7.61 -8.21 28.02
CA PRO A 136 7.74 -7.49 26.76
C PRO A 136 8.79 -8.15 25.85
N GLY A 137 8.47 -8.26 24.56
CA GLY A 137 9.37 -8.83 23.56
C GLY A 137 9.87 -10.23 23.94
N ASN A 138 11.19 -10.39 23.99
CA ASN A 138 11.91 -11.61 24.33
C ASN A 138 12.69 -11.51 25.65
N ARG A 139 12.25 -10.68 26.61
CA ARG A 139 12.89 -10.53 27.92
C ARG A 139 12.62 -11.71 28.87
N ASN A 140 13.00 -12.91 28.43
CA ASN A 140 12.64 -14.19 29.03
C ASN A 140 13.86 -14.97 29.58
N SER A 141 15.01 -14.31 29.76
CA SER A 141 16.27 -14.86 30.26
C SER A 141 16.61 -14.37 31.69
N GLU A 142 17.74 -14.83 32.23
CA GLU A 142 18.22 -14.53 33.59
C GLU A 142 18.47 -13.04 33.88
N ILE A 143 18.58 -12.20 32.84
CA ILE A 143 18.66 -10.73 32.91
C ILE A 143 17.33 -10.10 32.49
N GLY A 144 16.71 -10.61 31.42
CA GLY A 144 15.48 -10.02 30.87
C GLY A 144 14.27 -10.15 31.79
N LEU A 145 14.11 -11.29 32.45
CA LEU A 145 12.98 -11.53 33.35
C LEU A 145 13.02 -10.60 34.58
N PRO A 146 14.16 -10.41 35.27
CA PRO A 146 14.27 -9.38 36.31
C PRO A 146 13.87 -7.99 35.84
N LEU A 147 14.37 -7.53 34.68
CA LEU A 147 14.03 -6.20 34.16
C LEU A 147 12.53 -6.07 33.89
N THR A 148 11.89 -7.12 33.36
CA THR A 148 10.43 -7.18 33.18
C THR A 148 9.70 -6.96 34.51
N ILE A 149 10.11 -7.66 35.56
CA ILE A 149 9.46 -7.55 36.89
C ILE A 149 9.62 -6.14 37.46
N LEU A 150 10.78 -5.52 37.28
CA LEU A 150 11.03 -4.15 37.74
C LEU A 150 10.24 -3.09 36.96
N GLU A 151 9.67 -3.43 35.79
CA GLU A 151 8.75 -2.57 35.06
C GLU A 151 7.31 -2.64 35.56
N PHE A 152 6.95 -3.66 36.35
CA PHE A 152 5.58 -3.81 36.87
C PHE A 152 5.16 -2.62 37.74
N ASP A 153 3.90 -2.25 37.62
CA ASP A 153 3.28 -1.16 38.34
C ASP A 153 2.78 -1.62 39.71
N PRO A 154 2.88 -0.76 40.74
CA PRO A 154 2.15 -0.99 41.98
C PRO A 154 0.66 -1.22 41.68
N GLY A 155 0.10 -2.32 42.19
CA GLY A 155 -1.29 -2.70 41.95
C GLY A 155 -1.52 -3.69 40.80
N ILE A 156 -0.46 -4.23 40.19
CA ILE A 156 -0.57 -5.42 39.34
C ILE A 156 -1.21 -6.58 40.13
N GLU A 157 -2.18 -7.25 39.50
CA GLU A 157 -2.92 -8.37 40.09
C GLU A 157 -2.56 -9.71 39.44
N ALA A 158 -2.12 -9.70 38.18
CA ALA A 158 -1.62 -10.87 37.48
C ALA A 158 -0.38 -10.57 36.63
N ALA A 159 0.58 -11.49 36.63
CA ALA A 159 1.83 -11.40 35.87
C ALA A 159 1.99 -12.63 34.96
N VAL A 160 2.08 -12.41 33.64
CA VAL A 160 2.29 -13.47 32.65
C VAL A 160 3.75 -13.45 32.16
N LEU A 161 4.53 -14.41 32.62
CA LEU A 161 5.99 -14.43 32.50
C LEU A 161 6.44 -15.48 31.49
N GLU A 162 7.06 -15.04 30.39
CA GLU A 162 7.72 -15.94 29.44
C GLU A 162 9.08 -16.38 30.00
N MET A 163 9.36 -17.69 29.94
CA MET A 163 10.59 -18.31 30.46
C MET A 163 11.29 -19.11 29.36
N GLY A 164 12.42 -18.56 28.89
CA GLY A 164 13.28 -19.16 27.88
C GLY A 164 14.40 -20.01 28.48
N MET A 165 14.97 -20.91 27.68
CA MET A 165 16.23 -21.58 28.00
C MET A 165 16.95 -22.02 26.73
N GLU A 166 18.26 -22.15 26.85
CA GLU A 166 19.18 -22.77 25.91
C GLU A 166 19.88 -23.98 26.52
N ASN A 167 20.09 -24.00 27.85
CA ASN A 167 20.76 -25.07 28.58
C ASN A 167 19.93 -25.55 29.80
N PHE A 168 20.36 -26.67 30.40
CA PHE A 168 19.79 -27.16 31.66
C PHE A 168 20.04 -26.17 32.82
N GLY A 169 19.08 -26.06 33.75
CA GLY A 169 19.15 -25.23 34.95
C GLY A 169 18.77 -23.75 34.74
N GLU A 170 18.58 -23.32 33.50
CA GLU A 170 18.21 -21.94 33.22
C GLU A 170 16.75 -21.65 33.61
N ILE A 171 15.81 -22.56 33.33
CA ILE A 171 14.41 -22.37 33.77
C ILE A 171 14.33 -22.43 35.29
N GLU A 172 15.09 -23.33 35.92
CA GLU A 172 15.22 -23.36 37.38
C GLU A 172 15.65 -22.00 37.94
N THR A 173 16.64 -21.36 37.32
CA THR A 173 17.07 -20.00 37.69
C THR A 173 15.95 -18.97 37.51
N LEU A 174 15.13 -19.07 36.47
CA LEU A 174 14.02 -18.15 36.22
C LEU A 174 12.89 -18.28 37.24
N VAL A 175 12.54 -19.51 37.63
CA VAL A 175 11.49 -19.72 38.62
C VAL A 175 11.93 -19.38 40.05
N ASP A 176 13.24 -19.44 40.33
CA ASP A 176 13.81 -18.92 41.59
C ASP A 176 13.67 -17.39 41.72
N ILE A 177 13.68 -16.68 40.59
CA ILE A 177 13.43 -15.23 40.53
C ILE A 177 11.93 -14.96 40.69
N ALA A 178 11.10 -15.75 40.01
CA ALA A 178 9.65 -15.59 39.97
C ALA A 178 8.92 -16.89 40.29
N PRO A 179 8.64 -17.17 41.59
CA PRO A 179 7.79 -18.28 41.99
C PRO A 179 6.40 -18.16 41.36
N LEU A 180 5.78 -19.28 41.03
CA LEU A 180 4.61 -19.39 40.15
C LEU A 180 3.37 -19.90 40.88
N ASP A 181 2.21 -19.36 40.52
CA ASP A 181 0.90 -19.91 40.88
C ASP A 181 0.36 -20.84 39.78
N ALA A 182 0.76 -20.60 38.52
CA ALA A 182 0.53 -21.51 37.41
C ALA A 182 1.74 -21.61 36.47
N ALA A 183 1.94 -22.77 35.87
CA ALA A 183 3.02 -23.05 34.92
C ALA A 183 2.49 -23.75 33.67
N VAL A 184 2.97 -23.34 32.49
CA VAL A 184 2.51 -23.87 31.21
C VAL A 184 3.69 -24.28 30.33
N ILE A 185 3.63 -25.49 29.78
CA ILE A 185 4.50 -25.94 28.70
C ILE A 185 3.71 -26.04 27.40
N THR A 186 3.97 -25.10 26.48
CA THR A 186 3.22 -24.97 25.21
C THR A 186 3.61 -26.00 24.16
N SER A 187 4.88 -26.44 24.10
CA SER A 187 5.35 -27.47 23.15
C SER A 187 6.76 -27.99 23.42
N ILE A 188 7.04 -29.23 22.98
CA ILE A 188 8.39 -29.80 22.82
C ILE A 188 8.71 -29.92 21.32
N GLY A 189 9.83 -29.36 20.90
CA GLY A 189 10.23 -29.27 19.49
C GLY A 189 11.74 -29.47 19.32
N SER A 190 12.28 -28.98 18.21
CA SER A 190 13.69 -29.12 17.80
C SER A 190 14.59 -27.95 18.26
N ALA A 191 14.03 -26.89 18.82
CA ALA A 191 14.79 -25.73 19.28
C ALA A 191 15.75 -26.09 20.43
N HIS A 192 17.00 -25.61 20.36
CA HIS A 192 18.07 -25.87 21.34
C HIS A 192 18.53 -27.33 21.41
N MET A 193 18.24 -28.13 20.37
CA MET A 193 18.63 -29.54 20.33
C MET A 193 20.16 -29.75 20.32
N GLU A 194 20.93 -28.80 19.82
CA GLU A 194 22.41 -28.84 19.87
C GLU A 194 22.94 -28.90 21.31
N ASN A 195 22.38 -28.08 22.22
CA ASN A 195 22.81 -28.00 23.60
C ASN A 195 22.24 -29.14 24.47
N LEU A 196 21.01 -29.58 24.17
CA LEU A 196 20.24 -30.50 25.03
C LEU A 196 20.19 -31.94 24.50
N GLY A 197 20.77 -32.18 23.32
CA GLY A 197 21.00 -33.48 22.70
C GLY A 197 19.78 -34.19 22.12
N SER A 198 18.58 -34.02 22.69
CA SER A 198 17.36 -34.68 22.21
C SER A 198 16.08 -33.97 22.62
N LYS A 199 14.94 -34.32 22.00
CA LYS A 199 13.61 -33.88 22.46
C LYS A 199 13.32 -34.27 23.90
N GLN A 200 13.82 -35.42 24.36
CA GLN A 200 13.70 -35.83 25.76
C GLN A 200 14.51 -34.91 26.69
N GLY A 201 15.73 -34.51 26.28
CA GLY A 201 16.53 -33.52 27.01
C GLY A 201 15.84 -32.16 27.08
N ILE A 202 15.21 -31.71 25.99
CA ILE A 202 14.40 -30.48 25.95
C ILE A 202 13.20 -30.58 26.91
N ALA A 203 12.50 -31.71 26.93
CA ALA A 203 11.39 -31.95 27.86
C ALA A 203 11.86 -31.91 29.32
N GLN A 204 12.97 -32.58 29.64
CA GLN A 204 13.58 -32.57 30.97
C GLN A 204 13.93 -31.14 31.42
N ALA A 205 14.61 -30.36 30.58
CA ALA A 205 14.94 -28.97 30.90
C ALA A 205 13.68 -28.11 31.10
N LYS A 206 12.64 -28.29 30.28
CA LYS A 206 11.38 -27.53 30.43
C LYS A 206 10.58 -27.90 31.67
N MET A 207 10.74 -29.12 32.16
CA MET A 207 10.09 -29.58 33.40
C MET A 207 10.67 -28.94 34.66
N GLU A 208 11.82 -28.26 34.58
CA GLU A 208 12.34 -27.42 35.66
C GLU A 208 11.31 -26.36 36.11
N ILE A 209 10.39 -25.95 35.23
CA ILE A 209 9.35 -24.97 35.55
C ILE A 209 8.45 -25.42 36.72
N LEU A 210 8.29 -26.74 36.92
CA LEU A 210 7.51 -27.29 38.03
C LEU A 210 8.09 -26.91 39.39
N ARG A 211 9.43 -26.79 39.51
CA ARG A 211 10.08 -26.41 40.77
C ARG A 211 9.67 -25.03 41.25
N GLY A 212 9.20 -24.18 40.33
CA GLY A 212 8.68 -22.86 40.59
C GLY A 212 7.29 -22.81 41.19
N LEU A 213 6.50 -23.87 41.06
CA LEU A 213 5.11 -23.86 41.50
C LEU A 213 5.00 -23.87 43.02
N ARG A 214 4.19 -22.95 43.53
CA ARG A 214 3.79 -22.92 44.94
C ARG A 214 2.86 -24.10 45.25
N PRO A 215 2.78 -24.52 46.53
CA PRO A 215 1.80 -25.51 46.95
C PRO A 215 0.37 -25.12 46.55
N GLY A 216 -0.38 -26.05 45.98
CA GLY A 216 -1.72 -25.82 45.42
C GLY A 216 -1.73 -25.17 44.03
N GLY A 217 -0.57 -24.99 43.40
CA GLY A 217 -0.44 -24.40 42.06
C GLY A 217 -0.95 -25.29 40.93
N THR A 218 -1.09 -24.71 39.74
CA THR A 218 -1.61 -25.42 38.55
C THR A 218 -0.54 -25.61 37.49
N PHE A 219 -0.38 -26.84 36.99
CA PHE A 219 0.51 -27.18 35.89
C PHE A 219 -0.26 -27.60 34.64
N LEU A 220 -0.08 -26.88 33.53
CA LEU A 220 -0.64 -27.22 32.23
C LEU A 220 0.45 -27.68 31.27
N TYR A 221 0.20 -28.75 30.54
CA TYR A 221 1.15 -29.24 29.54
C TYR A 221 0.45 -29.79 28.29
N LEU A 222 1.12 -29.63 27.15
CA LEU A 222 0.64 -30.19 25.89
C LEU A 222 0.84 -31.71 25.87
N ALA A 223 -0.26 -32.46 25.94
CA ALA A 223 -0.25 -33.93 25.97
C ALA A 223 0.23 -34.56 24.64
N ASP A 224 0.22 -33.80 23.54
CA ASP A 224 0.76 -34.22 22.25
C ASP A 224 2.28 -34.43 22.24
N ALA A 225 2.99 -33.99 23.28
CA ALA A 225 4.43 -34.22 23.46
C ALA A 225 4.69 -35.44 24.37
N PRO A 226 4.94 -36.65 23.82
CA PRO A 226 5.12 -37.87 24.61
C PRO A 226 6.30 -37.79 25.58
N GLU A 227 7.31 -36.97 25.28
CA GLU A 227 8.48 -36.77 26.13
C GLU A 227 8.10 -36.18 27.50
N LEU A 228 7.08 -35.32 27.57
CA LEU A 228 6.57 -34.77 28.83
C LEU A 228 5.86 -35.84 29.67
N ALA A 229 5.16 -36.78 29.03
CA ALA A 229 4.54 -37.89 29.72
C ALA A 229 5.59 -38.78 30.41
N VAL A 230 6.77 -38.99 29.78
CA VAL A 230 7.89 -39.71 30.39
C VAL A 230 8.40 -38.98 31.64
N GLU A 231 8.60 -37.67 31.55
CA GLU A 231 9.07 -36.85 32.69
C GLU A 231 8.06 -36.84 33.85
N LEU A 232 6.76 -36.76 33.56
CA LEU A 232 5.69 -36.81 34.56
C LEU A 232 5.58 -38.16 35.27
N GLN A 233 6.10 -39.24 34.69
CA GLN A 233 6.10 -40.57 35.31
C GLN A 233 7.30 -40.80 36.22
N LYS A 234 8.31 -39.92 36.20
CA LYS A 234 9.50 -40.05 37.05
C LYS A 234 9.11 -39.98 38.54
N PRO A 235 9.65 -40.86 39.40
CA PRO A 235 9.30 -40.89 40.82
C PRO A 235 9.47 -39.54 41.53
N GLU A 236 10.56 -38.82 41.23
CA GLU A 236 10.85 -37.50 41.80
C GLU A 236 9.80 -36.45 41.42
N THR A 237 9.33 -36.46 40.18
CA THR A 237 8.32 -35.51 39.68
C THR A 237 6.96 -35.80 40.28
N ARG A 238 6.55 -37.08 40.33
CA ARG A 238 5.29 -37.49 40.98
C ARG A 238 5.28 -37.12 42.45
N ARG A 239 6.38 -37.41 43.14
CA ARG A 239 6.55 -37.06 44.55
C ARG A 239 6.43 -35.56 44.77
N PHE A 240 7.07 -34.73 43.93
CA PHE A 240 6.94 -33.28 44.01
C PHE A 240 5.50 -32.80 43.81
N ILE A 241 4.79 -33.35 42.82
CA ILE A 241 3.38 -33.02 42.54
C ILE A 241 2.49 -33.37 43.73
N GLU A 242 2.66 -34.56 44.31
CA GLU A 242 1.89 -35.05 45.46
C GLU A 242 2.18 -34.26 46.74
N GLU A 243 3.47 -34.01 47.05
CA GLU A 243 3.88 -33.29 48.26
C GLU A 243 3.44 -31.81 48.26
N ASN A 244 3.28 -31.20 47.08
CA ASN A 244 2.89 -29.80 46.92
C ASN A 244 1.43 -29.63 46.47
N ASP A 245 0.63 -30.69 46.39
CA ASP A 245 -0.78 -30.63 45.97
C ASP A 245 -0.98 -29.90 44.61
N ILE A 246 -0.12 -30.21 43.63
CA ILE A 246 -0.14 -29.54 42.33
C ILE A 246 -1.26 -30.11 41.44
N THR A 247 -2.12 -29.23 40.93
CA THR A 247 -3.16 -29.61 39.97
C THR A 247 -2.56 -29.73 38.56
N VAL A 248 -2.52 -30.93 38.00
CA VAL A 248 -1.95 -31.20 36.67
C VAL A 248 -3.07 -31.34 35.63
N ILE A 249 -3.07 -30.49 34.61
CA ILE A 249 -4.11 -30.42 33.56
C ILE A 249 -3.46 -30.61 32.17
N PRO A 250 -3.66 -31.76 31.50
CA PRO A 250 -3.26 -31.92 30.11
C PRO A 250 -4.19 -31.10 29.20
N PHE A 251 -3.64 -30.57 28.11
CA PHE A 251 -4.42 -30.07 26.96
C PHE A 251 -3.84 -30.65 25.67
N SER A 252 -4.66 -30.80 24.65
CA SER A 252 -4.27 -31.45 23.39
C SER A 252 -4.87 -30.77 22.16
N ARG A 253 -4.19 -30.95 21.02
CA ARG A 253 -4.78 -30.66 19.69
C ARG A 253 -6.06 -31.43 19.45
N ARG A 254 -6.20 -32.62 20.06
CA ARG A 254 -7.37 -33.50 19.92
C ARG A 254 -8.60 -32.95 20.63
N ASP A 255 -8.43 -31.97 21.52
CA ASP A 255 -9.53 -31.30 22.22
C ASP A 255 -10.23 -30.25 21.32
N LEU A 256 -9.65 -29.97 20.14
CA LEU A 256 -10.17 -29.01 19.18
C LEU A 256 -10.97 -29.73 18.09
N HIS A 257 -12.18 -29.23 17.83
CA HIS A 257 -13.04 -29.69 16.74
C HIS A 257 -13.36 -28.53 15.79
N HIS A 258 -13.85 -28.84 14.58
CA HIS A 258 -14.32 -27.84 13.61
C HIS A 258 -13.34 -26.67 13.36
N VAL A 259 -12.04 -26.97 13.25
CA VAL A 259 -11.00 -25.95 13.06
C VAL A 259 -10.98 -25.46 11.61
N SER A 260 -11.22 -24.17 11.38
CA SER A 260 -11.28 -23.54 10.06
C SER A 260 -10.78 -22.09 10.10
N VAL A 261 -10.52 -21.51 8.93
CA VAL A 261 -10.30 -20.07 8.76
C VAL A 261 -11.61 -19.44 8.26
N GLU A 262 -12.11 -18.43 8.97
CA GLU A 262 -13.30 -17.65 8.63
C GLU A 262 -12.95 -16.16 8.68
N GLN A 263 -13.12 -15.44 7.56
CA GLN A 263 -12.87 -13.98 7.48
C GLN A 263 -11.50 -13.55 8.02
N GLY A 264 -10.44 -14.32 7.72
CA GLY A 264 -9.08 -14.02 8.18
C GLY A 264 -8.82 -14.33 9.66
N ARG A 265 -9.71 -15.08 10.33
CA ARG A 265 -9.59 -15.49 11.73
C ARG A 265 -9.74 -17.00 11.86
N MET A 266 -9.20 -17.57 12.93
CA MET A 266 -9.45 -18.97 13.24
C MET A 266 -10.81 -19.13 13.93
N ALA A 267 -11.60 -20.09 13.46
CA ALA A 267 -12.77 -20.61 14.16
C ALA A 267 -12.47 -22.05 14.61
N PHE A 268 -12.88 -22.40 15.83
CA PHE A 268 -12.72 -23.77 16.36
C PHE A 268 -13.74 -24.04 17.48
N GLU A 269 -13.97 -25.30 17.79
CA GLU A 269 -14.78 -25.71 18.93
C GLU A 269 -13.88 -26.35 19.99
N TRP A 270 -14.11 -25.99 21.25
CA TRP A 270 -13.47 -26.59 22.41
C TRP A 270 -14.50 -26.79 23.53
N ASN A 271 -14.55 -27.98 24.11
CA ASN A 271 -15.55 -28.38 25.12
C ASN A 271 -17.01 -28.10 24.70
N GLY A 272 -17.35 -28.37 23.43
CA GLY A 272 -18.69 -28.12 22.89
C GLY A 272 -19.06 -26.65 22.71
N THR A 273 -18.10 -25.73 22.93
CA THR A 273 -18.30 -24.29 22.78
C THR A 273 -17.53 -23.78 21.56
N PRO A 274 -18.16 -23.04 20.64
CA PRO A 274 -17.48 -22.43 19.50
C PRO A 274 -16.67 -21.20 19.93
N TRP A 275 -15.47 -21.05 19.39
CA TRP A 275 -14.53 -19.96 19.67
C TRP A 275 -14.04 -19.33 18.38
N ARG A 276 -13.76 -18.03 18.46
CA ARG A 276 -13.11 -17.26 17.40
C ARG A 276 -11.83 -16.64 17.94
N LEU A 277 -10.76 -16.75 17.17
CA LEU A 277 -9.43 -16.29 17.54
C LEU A 277 -8.88 -15.39 16.44
N ASN A 278 -8.53 -14.16 16.82
CA ASN A 278 -7.89 -13.18 15.94
C ASN A 278 -6.37 -13.46 15.80
N ALA A 279 -6.05 -14.65 15.32
CA ALA A 279 -4.72 -15.12 14.93
C ALA A 279 -4.92 -16.26 13.92
N LEU A 280 -3.93 -16.52 13.06
CA LEU A 280 -4.01 -17.56 12.03
C LEU A 280 -3.22 -18.82 12.42
N GLY A 281 -3.75 -19.98 12.03
CA GLY A 281 -3.14 -21.29 12.24
C GLY A 281 -3.75 -22.11 13.36
N SER A 282 -3.97 -23.40 13.08
CA SER A 282 -4.53 -24.36 14.04
C SER A 282 -3.70 -24.48 15.33
N PHE A 283 -2.39 -24.29 15.25
CA PHE A 283 -1.53 -24.27 16.44
C PHE A 283 -1.78 -23.07 17.35
N GLN A 284 -2.30 -21.94 16.83
CA GLN A 284 -2.71 -20.82 17.67
C GLN A 284 -3.95 -21.15 18.49
N CYS A 285 -4.90 -21.94 17.93
CA CYS A 285 -6.04 -22.44 18.69
C CYS A 285 -5.58 -23.29 19.90
N VAL A 286 -4.53 -24.10 19.71
CA VAL A 286 -3.91 -24.88 20.80
C VAL A 286 -3.26 -23.96 21.83
N ASN A 287 -2.53 -22.93 21.38
CA ASN A 287 -1.89 -21.95 22.26
C ASN A 287 -2.92 -21.13 23.08
N ALA A 288 -4.18 -21.06 22.62
CA ALA A 288 -5.25 -20.39 23.33
C ALA A 288 -5.81 -21.23 24.49
N LEU A 289 -5.71 -22.57 24.43
CA LEU A 289 -6.28 -23.47 25.45
C LEU A 289 -5.78 -23.16 26.88
N PRO A 290 -4.48 -22.93 27.13
CA PRO A 290 -4.02 -22.55 28.46
C PRO A 290 -4.67 -21.27 29.00
N ALA A 291 -4.91 -20.26 28.14
CA ALA A 291 -5.58 -19.02 28.53
C ALA A 291 -7.05 -19.26 28.84
N LEU A 292 -7.73 -20.11 28.06
CA LEU A 292 -9.12 -20.49 28.29
C LEU A 292 -9.30 -21.27 29.58
N ILE A 293 -8.46 -22.28 29.82
CA ILE A 293 -8.48 -23.14 31.02
C ILE A 293 -8.20 -22.30 32.27
N LEU A 294 -7.08 -21.56 32.29
CA LEU A 294 -6.73 -20.78 33.48
C LEU A 294 -7.72 -19.64 33.73
N GLY A 295 -8.22 -18.98 32.66
CA GLY A 295 -9.26 -17.97 32.79
C GLY A 295 -10.52 -18.52 33.45
N GLU A 296 -10.94 -19.74 33.10
CA GLU A 296 -12.08 -20.42 33.74
C GLU A 296 -11.85 -20.68 35.22
N THR A 297 -10.69 -21.25 35.57
CA THR A 297 -10.34 -21.57 36.95
C THR A 297 -10.24 -20.32 37.84
N ARG A 298 -10.03 -19.14 37.24
CA ARG A 298 -9.98 -17.84 37.93
C ARG A 298 -11.30 -17.07 37.88
N GLY A 299 -12.37 -17.70 37.37
CA GLY A 299 -13.72 -17.13 37.35
C GLY A 299 -13.95 -16.08 36.26
N ILE A 300 -13.09 -16.00 35.24
CA ILE A 300 -13.30 -15.12 34.09
C ILE A 300 -14.45 -15.67 33.25
N SER A 301 -15.45 -14.82 33.00
CA SER A 301 -16.67 -15.22 32.32
C SER A 301 -16.39 -15.76 30.91
N SER A 302 -17.25 -16.66 30.42
CA SER A 302 -17.12 -17.15 29.04
C SER A 302 -17.17 -16.01 28.02
N ALA A 303 -18.05 -15.01 28.25
CA ALA A 303 -18.18 -13.84 27.38
C ALA A 303 -16.90 -13.00 27.32
N ASP A 304 -16.24 -12.76 28.46
CA ASP A 304 -14.98 -12.01 28.48
C ASP A 304 -13.84 -12.78 27.79
N ARG A 305 -13.79 -14.10 27.96
CA ARG A 305 -12.83 -14.96 27.25
C ARG A 305 -13.03 -14.89 25.73
N HIS A 306 -14.28 -14.93 25.25
CA HIS A 306 -14.58 -14.80 23.82
C HIS A 306 -14.11 -13.45 23.29
N GLN A 307 -14.51 -12.36 23.95
CA GLN A 307 -14.14 -11.01 23.53
C GLN A 307 -12.62 -10.82 23.53
N ALA A 308 -11.91 -11.38 24.51
CA ALA A 308 -10.46 -11.31 24.60
C ALA A 308 -9.75 -11.98 23.41
N LEU A 309 -10.23 -13.14 22.95
CA LEU A 309 -9.63 -13.83 21.80
C LEU A 309 -10.03 -13.20 20.45
N GLU A 310 -11.25 -12.67 20.34
CA GLU A 310 -11.74 -12.00 19.12
C GLU A 310 -11.09 -10.63 18.88
N THR A 311 -10.73 -9.92 19.94
CA THR A 311 -10.08 -8.59 19.88
C THR A 311 -8.57 -8.66 20.16
N LEU A 312 -8.02 -9.88 20.20
CA LEU A 312 -6.62 -10.14 20.49
C LEU A 312 -5.70 -9.37 19.54
N VAL A 313 -4.73 -8.67 20.11
CA VAL A 313 -3.60 -8.10 19.38
C VAL A 313 -2.38 -8.94 19.71
N MET A 314 -1.92 -9.69 18.72
CA MET A 314 -0.71 -10.52 18.82
C MET A 314 0.54 -9.64 18.73
N THR A 315 1.60 -10.02 19.44
CA THR A 315 2.93 -9.46 19.19
C THR A 315 3.33 -9.78 17.74
N GLY A 316 3.76 -8.78 16.95
CA GLY A 316 3.98 -8.89 15.50
C GLY A 316 4.96 -9.98 15.04
N MET A 317 5.05 -10.19 13.71
CA MET A 317 5.85 -11.23 13.05
C MET A 317 5.49 -12.67 13.47
N ARG A 318 4.20 -12.92 13.71
CA ARG A 318 3.65 -14.22 14.15
C ARG A 318 2.35 -14.48 13.38
N THR A 319 2.48 -14.94 12.14
CA THR A 319 1.33 -15.20 11.24
C THR A 319 0.43 -13.97 11.07
N ALA A 320 1.04 -12.78 10.94
CA ALA A 320 0.32 -11.52 10.78
C ALA A 320 -0.06 -11.33 9.31
N LEU A 321 -1.35 -11.40 8.98
CA LEU A 321 -1.84 -11.15 7.63
C LEU A 321 -2.14 -9.66 7.44
N GLN A 322 -1.46 -9.03 6.48
CA GLN A 322 -1.55 -7.61 6.19
C GLN A 322 -1.94 -7.39 4.72
N PRO A 323 -2.85 -6.46 4.40
CA PRO A 323 -3.15 -6.13 3.02
C PRO A 323 -1.96 -5.44 2.35
N ALA A 324 -1.68 -5.79 1.09
CA ALA A 324 -0.61 -5.18 0.30
C ALA A 324 -0.97 -5.23 -1.20
N GLY A 325 -1.51 -4.12 -1.73
CA GLY A 325 -1.97 -4.08 -3.11
C GLY A 325 -3.30 -4.84 -3.25
N ARG A 326 -3.38 -5.70 -4.27
CA ARG A 326 -4.42 -6.73 -4.41
C ARG A 326 -4.06 -8.02 -3.66
N ALA A 327 -2.83 -8.14 -3.18
CA ALA A 327 -2.35 -9.28 -2.42
C ALA A 327 -2.42 -9.06 -0.91
N HIS A 328 -2.04 -10.09 -0.16
CA HIS A 328 -1.79 -10.04 1.28
C HIS A 328 -0.38 -10.54 1.60
N VAL A 329 0.27 -9.91 2.58
CA VAL A 329 1.53 -10.38 3.15
C VAL A 329 1.24 -11.11 4.46
N LEU A 330 1.63 -12.38 4.56
CA LEU A 330 1.59 -13.17 5.78
C LEU A 330 2.98 -13.13 6.44
N ASP A 331 3.18 -12.21 7.39
CA ASP A 331 4.46 -12.03 8.08
C ASP A 331 4.61 -13.02 9.25
N ASP A 332 5.54 -13.96 9.08
CA ASP A 332 5.99 -14.94 10.09
C ASP A 332 7.54 -14.98 10.18
N SER A 333 8.16 -13.80 10.05
CA SER A 333 9.61 -13.61 9.88
C SER A 333 10.45 -13.58 11.18
N TYR A 334 9.83 -13.79 12.35
CA TYR A 334 10.54 -13.68 13.62
C TYR A 334 11.54 -14.82 13.88
N LYS A 335 11.08 -16.07 13.75
CA LYS A 335 11.90 -17.28 13.98
C LYS A 335 11.46 -18.38 13.03
N SER A 336 12.42 -19.13 12.51
CA SER A 336 12.16 -20.25 11.63
C SER A 336 12.85 -21.52 12.14
N ASN A 337 12.12 -22.62 12.12
CA ASN A 337 12.59 -23.99 12.27
C ASN A 337 11.71 -24.88 11.36
N PRO A 338 12.12 -26.13 11.08
CA PRO A 338 11.41 -26.96 10.11
C PRO A 338 9.93 -27.14 10.43
N GLU A 339 9.60 -27.36 11.71
CA GLU A 339 8.21 -27.52 12.15
C GLU A 339 7.39 -26.23 11.99
N SER A 340 7.96 -25.06 12.32
CA SER A 340 7.25 -23.79 12.17
C SER A 340 7.13 -23.36 10.71
N ALA A 341 8.11 -23.69 9.86
CA ALA A 341 8.07 -23.41 8.43
C ALA A 341 6.98 -24.21 7.72
N ILE A 342 6.91 -25.51 8.00
CA ILE A 342 5.84 -26.37 7.49
C ILE A 342 4.47 -25.86 7.94
N ALA A 343 4.31 -25.51 9.23
CA ALA A 343 3.05 -24.99 9.73
C ALA A 343 2.63 -23.66 9.06
N ALA A 344 3.59 -22.79 8.73
CA ALA A 344 3.31 -21.54 8.03
C ALA A 344 2.88 -21.77 6.57
N LEU A 345 3.47 -22.76 5.88
CA LEU A 345 3.06 -23.17 4.54
C LEU A 345 1.65 -23.79 4.54
N ASP A 346 1.32 -24.59 5.56
CA ASP A 346 -0.02 -25.15 5.73
C ASP A 346 -1.08 -24.06 5.97
N ILE A 347 -0.72 -22.99 6.70
CA ILE A 347 -1.60 -21.82 6.84
C ILE A 347 -1.78 -21.13 5.50
N LEU A 348 -0.71 -20.93 4.75
CA LEU A 348 -0.73 -20.19 3.48
C LEU A 348 -1.80 -20.75 2.54
N VAL A 349 -1.84 -22.07 2.34
CA VAL A 349 -2.83 -22.72 1.45
C VAL A 349 -4.26 -22.74 1.99
N SER A 350 -4.46 -22.42 3.27
CA SER A 350 -5.80 -22.27 3.85
C SER A 350 -6.43 -20.91 3.57
N LEU A 351 -5.64 -19.95 3.03
CA LEU A 351 -6.09 -18.61 2.69
C LEU A 351 -6.53 -18.53 1.21
N PRO A 352 -7.45 -17.63 0.85
CA PRO A 352 -7.88 -17.44 -0.54
C PRO A 352 -6.78 -16.80 -1.40
N GLY A 353 -6.84 -17.00 -2.71
CA GLY A 353 -5.88 -16.44 -3.68
C GLY A 353 -4.76 -17.40 -4.08
N SER A 354 -3.85 -16.93 -4.93
CA SER A 354 -2.60 -17.63 -5.30
C SER A 354 -1.61 -17.62 -4.14
N HIS A 355 -0.77 -18.66 -4.01
CA HIS A 355 0.10 -18.84 -2.85
C HIS A 355 1.59 -18.77 -3.21
N TYR A 356 2.28 -17.82 -2.59
CA TYR A 356 3.73 -17.61 -2.75
C TYR A 356 4.43 -17.59 -1.39
N ALA A 357 5.67 -18.09 -1.32
CA ALA A 357 6.45 -18.08 -0.08
C ALA A 357 7.87 -17.56 -0.27
N VAL A 358 8.25 -16.58 0.54
CA VAL A 358 9.63 -16.12 0.73
C VAL A 358 10.22 -16.84 1.94
N LEU A 359 11.19 -17.73 1.70
CA LEU A 359 11.83 -18.55 2.73
C LEU A 359 13.32 -18.19 2.91
N GLY A 360 13.66 -17.76 4.12
CA GLY A 360 15.03 -17.54 4.58
C GLY A 360 15.56 -18.70 5.42
N ASP A 361 16.88 -18.89 5.42
CA ASP A 361 17.56 -19.94 6.18
C ASP A 361 17.09 -20.10 7.63
N MET A 362 17.02 -21.36 8.06
CA MET A 362 16.77 -21.81 9.42
C MET A 362 18.11 -22.07 10.12
N LEU A 363 18.32 -21.48 11.29
CA LEU A 363 19.58 -21.58 12.04
C LEU A 363 19.53 -22.67 13.14
N ASP A 364 20.70 -23.02 13.68
CA ASP A 364 20.88 -23.93 14.83
C ASP A 364 20.36 -25.37 14.61
N LEU A 365 20.46 -25.88 13.38
CA LEU A 365 19.98 -27.21 12.98
C LEU A 365 21.07 -28.30 13.00
N GLY A 366 22.33 -27.93 13.25
CA GLY A 366 23.46 -28.85 13.28
C GLY A 366 23.73 -29.56 11.94
N PRO A 367 24.33 -30.78 11.96
CA PRO A 367 24.78 -31.47 10.74
C PRO A 367 23.68 -31.82 9.73
N GLN A 368 22.41 -31.77 10.13
CA GLN A 368 21.24 -32.10 9.31
C GLN A 368 20.62 -30.87 8.63
N GLU A 369 21.25 -29.69 8.71
CA GLU A 369 20.68 -28.43 8.20
C GLU A 369 20.18 -28.54 6.75
N MET A 370 20.98 -29.07 5.82
CA MET A 370 20.60 -29.14 4.40
C MET A 370 19.39 -30.05 4.17
N GLU A 371 19.32 -31.18 4.89
CA GLU A 371 18.21 -32.12 4.77
C GLU A 371 16.91 -31.51 5.30
N LEU A 372 17.00 -30.81 6.43
CA LEU A 372 15.86 -30.16 7.05
C LEU A 372 15.33 -28.98 6.21
N HIS A 373 16.19 -28.24 5.51
CA HIS A 373 15.74 -27.22 4.55
C HIS A 373 15.10 -27.83 3.31
N ARG A 374 15.67 -28.91 2.75
CA ARG A 374 15.05 -29.64 1.62
C ARG A 374 13.65 -30.12 1.96
N ARG A 375 13.47 -30.67 3.16
CA ARG A 375 12.15 -31.11 3.64
C ARG A 375 11.11 -29.98 3.62
N VAL A 376 11.48 -28.74 3.92
CA VAL A 376 10.56 -27.59 3.85
C VAL A 376 10.22 -27.24 2.39
N LEU A 377 11.21 -27.24 1.49
CA LEU A 377 10.97 -27.01 0.06
C LEU A 377 10.08 -28.09 -0.56
N ASP A 378 10.34 -29.36 -0.24
CA ASP A 378 9.55 -30.47 -0.74
C ASP A 378 8.10 -30.38 -0.25
N HIS A 379 7.89 -29.97 1.00
CA HIS A 379 6.55 -29.69 1.52
C HIS A 379 5.86 -28.56 0.75
N ALA A 380 6.54 -27.43 0.52
CA ALA A 380 6.00 -26.33 -0.28
C ALA A 380 5.60 -26.77 -1.70
N ARG A 381 6.43 -27.59 -2.35
CA ARG A 381 6.16 -28.17 -3.67
C ARG A 381 4.92 -29.08 -3.66
N THR A 382 4.75 -29.92 -2.63
CA THR A 382 3.55 -30.78 -2.53
C THR A 382 2.26 -29.98 -2.38
N LEU A 383 2.35 -28.77 -1.86
CA LEU A 383 1.25 -27.83 -1.71
C LEU A 383 1.04 -26.94 -2.95
N GLY A 384 1.89 -27.03 -3.98
CA GLY A 384 1.82 -26.19 -5.17
C GLY A 384 2.20 -24.72 -4.93
N ILE A 385 2.97 -24.45 -3.87
CA ILE A 385 3.42 -23.10 -3.51
C ILE A 385 4.66 -22.76 -4.33
N GLU A 386 4.66 -21.59 -4.98
CA GLU A 386 5.86 -21.04 -5.60
C GLU A 386 6.75 -20.36 -4.55
N VAL A 387 8.05 -20.65 -4.57
CA VAL A 387 8.98 -20.29 -3.49
C VAL A 387 10.11 -19.40 -4.00
N PHE A 388 10.35 -18.30 -3.29
CA PHE A 388 11.53 -17.44 -3.40
C PHE A 388 12.41 -17.68 -2.17
N THR A 389 13.72 -17.86 -2.36
CA THR A 389 14.60 -18.22 -1.24
C THR A 389 15.76 -17.26 -1.03
N THR A 390 16.27 -17.18 0.21
CA THR A 390 17.49 -16.43 0.53
C THR A 390 18.25 -17.06 1.69
N GLY A 391 19.55 -16.75 1.76
CA GLY A 391 20.47 -17.26 2.76
C GLY A 391 21.46 -18.29 2.20
N PRO A 392 22.62 -18.49 2.88
CA PRO A 392 23.67 -19.40 2.43
C PRO A 392 23.27 -20.87 2.22
N VAL A 393 22.36 -21.42 3.02
CA VAL A 393 21.95 -22.82 2.93
C VAL A 393 21.00 -22.99 1.76
N PHE A 394 19.96 -22.16 1.66
CA PHE A 394 19.07 -22.15 0.50
C PHE A 394 19.82 -21.85 -0.81
N GLY A 395 20.86 -21.01 -0.80
CA GLY A 395 21.70 -20.78 -1.99
C GLY A 395 22.42 -22.02 -2.53
N ARG A 396 22.51 -23.09 -1.73
CA ARG A 396 23.10 -24.38 -2.15
C ARG A 396 22.07 -25.41 -2.62
N ILE A 397 20.79 -25.23 -2.31
CA ILE A 397 19.75 -26.26 -2.50
C ILE A 397 18.44 -25.75 -3.14
N GLY A 398 18.20 -24.45 -3.13
CA GLY A 398 16.94 -23.81 -3.48
C GLY A 398 16.89 -23.39 -4.95
N GLU A 399 15.67 -23.28 -5.44
CA GLU A 399 15.32 -22.63 -6.71
C GLU A 399 14.88 -21.18 -6.40
N SER A 400 14.95 -20.28 -7.39
CA SER A 400 14.62 -18.84 -7.23
C SER A 400 15.32 -18.20 -6.01
N TRP A 401 16.62 -18.47 -5.89
CA TRP A 401 17.45 -17.91 -4.82
C TRP A 401 17.90 -16.48 -5.16
N HIS A 402 17.85 -15.61 -4.16
CA HIS A 402 18.29 -14.22 -4.25
C HIS A 402 19.34 -13.92 -3.17
N GLU A 403 20.41 -13.23 -3.59
CA GLU A 403 21.55 -12.91 -2.73
C GLU A 403 21.19 -11.95 -1.60
N ASP A 404 20.30 -10.99 -1.88
CA ASP A 404 19.88 -9.95 -0.94
C ASP A 404 18.37 -9.72 -0.97
N GLN A 405 17.92 -8.84 -0.06
CA GLN A 405 16.50 -8.49 0.06
C GLN A 405 16.00 -7.60 -1.09
N ASP A 406 16.88 -6.89 -1.80
CA ASP A 406 16.47 -6.03 -2.92
C ASP A 406 16.11 -6.88 -4.13
N GLY A 407 16.92 -7.88 -4.45
CA GLY A 407 16.60 -8.88 -5.47
C GLY A 407 15.32 -9.66 -5.15
N LEU A 408 15.11 -10.03 -3.87
CA LEU A 408 13.84 -10.63 -3.44
C LEU A 408 12.66 -9.69 -3.64
N PHE A 409 12.80 -8.42 -3.26
CA PHE A 409 11.73 -7.44 -3.37
C PHE A 409 11.30 -7.24 -4.83
N GLU A 410 12.24 -7.04 -5.75
CA GLU A 410 11.91 -6.87 -7.17
C GLU A 410 11.26 -8.10 -7.80
N ALA A 411 11.62 -9.31 -7.34
CA ALA A 411 10.99 -10.55 -7.81
C ALA A 411 9.55 -10.72 -7.31
N VAL A 412 9.28 -10.30 -6.07
CA VAL A 412 7.97 -10.48 -5.41
C VAL A 412 7.03 -9.31 -5.65
N LYS A 413 7.55 -8.10 -5.93
CA LYS A 413 6.78 -6.87 -6.14
C LYS A 413 5.63 -7.00 -7.16
N PRO A 414 5.80 -7.63 -8.34
CA PRO A 414 4.72 -7.78 -9.31
C PRO A 414 3.51 -8.55 -8.77
N LEU A 415 3.73 -9.45 -7.80
CA LEU A 415 2.68 -10.26 -7.18
C LEU A 415 1.71 -9.42 -6.33
N LEU A 416 2.07 -8.18 -5.97
CA LEU A 416 1.20 -7.25 -5.25
C LEU A 416 -0.02 -6.82 -6.07
N GLU A 417 0.01 -6.99 -7.39
CA GLU A 417 -1.11 -6.69 -8.29
C GLU A 417 -2.05 -7.90 -8.52
N GLU A 418 -1.70 -9.07 -7.98
CA GLU A 418 -2.47 -10.30 -8.07
C GLU A 418 -3.36 -10.52 -6.84
N ASP A 419 -4.42 -11.32 -6.99
CA ASP A 419 -5.17 -11.85 -5.84
C ASP A 419 -4.36 -13.01 -5.22
N ALA A 420 -3.40 -12.66 -4.38
CA ALA A 420 -2.38 -13.56 -3.87
C ALA A 420 -2.13 -13.39 -2.35
N VAL A 421 -1.51 -14.40 -1.76
CA VAL A 421 -0.95 -14.35 -0.41
C VAL A 421 0.53 -14.70 -0.46
N ILE A 422 1.35 -13.84 0.12
CA ILE A 422 2.82 -13.93 0.13
C ILE A 422 3.25 -14.19 1.57
N LEU A 423 3.67 -15.42 1.88
CA LEU A 423 4.28 -15.76 3.17
C LEU A 423 5.72 -15.23 3.23
N VAL A 424 6.08 -14.52 4.30
CA VAL A 424 7.47 -14.13 4.55
C VAL A 424 7.96 -14.81 5.83
N LYS A 425 8.96 -15.69 5.70
CA LYS A 425 9.46 -16.49 6.82
C LYS A 425 10.96 -16.72 6.77
N GLY A 426 11.63 -16.56 7.91
CA GLY A 426 13.07 -16.85 8.05
C GLY A 426 13.56 -16.69 9.48
N SER A 427 14.83 -16.99 9.72
CA SER A 427 15.46 -16.73 11.02
C SER A 427 15.71 -15.24 11.23
N ARG A 428 15.64 -14.77 12.49
CA ARG A 428 15.77 -13.34 12.85
C ARG A 428 17.03 -12.65 12.29
N ALA A 429 18.13 -13.40 12.14
CA ALA A 429 19.39 -12.88 11.61
C ALA A 429 19.25 -12.30 10.18
N LEU A 430 18.29 -12.78 9.40
CA LEU A 430 18.05 -12.33 8.02
C LEU A 430 17.16 -11.07 7.93
N GLN A 431 16.51 -10.66 9.03
CA GLN A 431 15.68 -9.45 9.10
C GLN A 431 14.61 -9.35 7.99
N LEU A 432 13.96 -10.47 7.66
CA LEU A 432 12.93 -10.50 6.61
C LEU A 432 11.66 -9.71 6.97
N ASP A 433 11.51 -9.27 8.22
CA ASP A 433 10.49 -8.31 8.64
C ASP A 433 10.58 -6.99 7.86
N LYS A 434 11.80 -6.58 7.47
CA LYS A 434 12.00 -5.40 6.63
C LYS A 434 11.42 -5.59 5.22
N LEU A 435 11.56 -6.78 4.65
CA LEU A 435 10.98 -7.11 3.35
C LEU A 435 9.46 -7.12 3.43
N ALA A 436 8.88 -7.76 4.44
CA ALA A 436 7.43 -7.76 4.67
C ALA A 436 6.87 -6.33 4.76
N GLY A 437 7.50 -5.46 5.57
CA GLY A 437 7.09 -4.06 5.68
C GLY A 437 7.28 -3.23 4.40
N ARG A 438 8.29 -3.54 3.57
CA ARG A 438 8.46 -2.91 2.25
C ARG A 438 7.34 -3.30 1.29
N LEU A 439 6.98 -4.59 1.24
CA LEU A 439 5.89 -5.09 0.40
C LEU A 439 4.54 -4.49 0.81
N GLU A 440 4.27 -4.39 2.11
CA GLU A 440 3.07 -3.71 2.64
C GLU A 440 3.01 -2.25 2.17
N LYS A 441 4.13 -1.51 2.31
CA LYS A 441 4.19 -0.10 1.91
C LYS A 441 3.97 0.08 0.40
N GLU A 442 4.66 -0.71 -0.44
CA GLU A 442 4.51 -0.67 -1.90
C GLU A 442 3.08 -1.00 -2.32
N GLY A 443 2.49 -2.04 -1.72
CA GLY A 443 1.12 -2.42 -1.97
C GLY A 443 0.11 -1.32 -1.62
N ASN A 444 0.33 -0.60 -0.52
CA ASN A 444 -0.49 0.55 -0.16
C ASN A 444 -0.35 1.72 -1.15
N GLU A 445 0.85 1.94 -1.70
CA GLU A 445 1.08 2.95 -2.74
C GLU A 445 0.37 2.57 -4.05
N LEU A 446 0.40 1.30 -4.45
CA LEU A 446 -0.33 0.77 -5.62
C LEU A 446 -1.85 0.95 -5.51
N MET A 447 -2.41 0.95 -4.29
CA MET A 447 -3.85 1.09 -4.05
C MET A 447 -4.32 2.54 -3.93
N LYS A 448 -3.41 3.52 -4.01
CA LYS A 448 -3.79 4.93 -3.89
C LYS A 448 -4.52 5.36 -5.16
N LYS A 449 -5.82 5.68 -5.01
CA LYS A 449 -6.62 6.21 -6.12
C LYS A 449 -6.05 7.53 -6.63
N ILE A 450 -6.01 7.68 -7.94
CA ILE A 450 -5.64 8.92 -8.62
C ILE A 450 -6.76 9.93 -8.40
N LYS A 451 -6.43 11.11 -7.88
CA LYS A 451 -7.39 12.21 -7.66
C LYS A 451 -7.63 12.94 -8.96
N LEU A 452 -8.73 12.60 -9.62
CA LEU A 452 -9.06 13.03 -10.95
C LEU A 452 -10.24 14.00 -10.92
N ALA A 453 -10.06 15.20 -11.48
CA ALA A 453 -11.18 16.08 -11.79
C ALA A 453 -11.62 15.92 -13.25
N VAL A 454 -12.92 15.77 -13.49
CA VAL A 454 -13.49 15.75 -14.84
C VAL A 454 -14.24 17.05 -15.09
N LEU A 455 -13.84 17.79 -16.12
CA LEU A 455 -14.45 19.08 -16.49
C LEU A 455 -15.43 18.93 -17.63
N PHE A 456 -16.58 19.58 -17.51
CA PHE A 456 -17.65 19.53 -18.52
C PHE A 456 -18.45 20.83 -18.59
N GLY A 457 -19.29 20.98 -19.62
CA GLY A 457 -20.05 22.20 -19.93
C GLY A 457 -19.23 23.20 -20.76
N GLY A 458 -19.17 24.45 -20.31
CA GLY A 458 -18.35 25.50 -20.90
C GLY A 458 -19.12 26.71 -21.44
N GLN A 459 -18.39 27.76 -21.81
CA GLN A 459 -18.93 28.95 -22.49
C GLN A 459 -18.75 28.82 -24.00
N SER A 460 -19.36 27.79 -24.57
CA SER A 460 -19.21 27.43 -25.98
C SER A 460 -20.56 27.11 -26.60
N SER A 461 -20.68 27.31 -27.92
CA SER A 461 -21.81 26.83 -28.71
C SER A 461 -21.95 25.30 -28.66
N GLU A 462 -20.89 24.59 -28.25
CA GLU A 462 -20.81 23.13 -28.20
C GLU A 462 -21.08 22.56 -26.79
N TYR A 463 -21.67 23.37 -25.91
CA TYR A 463 -21.98 23.01 -24.53
C TYR A 463 -22.74 21.67 -24.40
N SER A 464 -23.74 21.40 -25.24
CA SER A 464 -24.50 20.14 -25.20
C SER A 464 -23.65 18.92 -25.55
N VAL A 465 -22.71 19.06 -26.48
CA VAL A 465 -21.79 18.00 -26.90
C VAL A 465 -20.88 17.60 -25.73
N SER A 466 -20.45 18.58 -24.93
CA SER A 466 -19.67 18.34 -23.70
C SER A 466 -20.44 17.50 -22.69
N LEU A 467 -21.72 17.82 -22.46
CA LEU A 467 -22.57 17.06 -21.52
C LEU A 467 -22.76 15.59 -21.91
N HIS A 468 -23.00 15.32 -23.20
CA HIS A 468 -23.11 13.94 -23.68
C HIS A 468 -21.78 13.19 -23.64
N SER A 469 -20.67 13.88 -23.97
CA SER A 469 -19.32 13.31 -23.92
C SER A 469 -18.93 12.90 -22.50
N VAL A 470 -19.13 13.77 -21.52
CA VAL A 470 -18.77 13.47 -20.13
C VAL A 470 -19.63 12.36 -19.55
N ALA A 471 -20.93 12.30 -19.90
CA ALA A 471 -21.79 11.22 -19.44
C ALA A 471 -21.32 9.85 -19.96
N SER A 472 -20.89 9.79 -21.22
CA SER A 472 -20.32 8.57 -21.81
C SER A 472 -18.99 8.19 -21.13
N LEU A 473 -18.11 9.16 -20.87
CA LEU A 473 -16.84 8.96 -20.17
C LEU A 473 -17.06 8.40 -18.75
N LEU A 474 -17.91 9.05 -17.95
CA LEU A 474 -18.15 8.69 -16.54
C LEU A 474 -18.78 7.30 -16.37
N ARG A 475 -19.51 6.81 -17.38
CA ARG A 475 -20.08 5.45 -17.40
C ARG A 475 -19.06 4.36 -17.70
N ASN A 476 -17.93 4.71 -18.31
CA ASN A 476 -16.88 3.76 -18.71
C ASN A 476 -15.61 3.86 -17.84
N LEU A 477 -15.52 4.87 -16.97
CA LEU A 477 -14.38 5.09 -16.10
C LEU A 477 -14.36 4.13 -14.91
N ASN A 478 -13.18 3.57 -14.60
CA ASN A 478 -13.01 2.64 -13.48
C ASN A 478 -13.01 3.37 -12.11
N ARG A 479 -14.12 3.30 -11.38
CA ARG A 479 -14.28 3.96 -10.07
C ARG A 479 -13.37 3.42 -8.96
N ASP A 480 -12.75 2.26 -9.15
CA ASP A 480 -11.80 1.71 -8.19
C ASP A 480 -10.40 2.34 -8.33
N LYS A 481 -10.08 2.90 -9.51
CA LYS A 481 -8.79 3.57 -9.76
C LYS A 481 -8.79 5.06 -9.43
N TYR A 482 -9.94 5.72 -9.50
CA TYR A 482 -10.02 7.19 -9.42
C TYR A 482 -10.86 7.67 -8.23
N ASP A 483 -10.33 8.67 -7.53
CA ASP A 483 -11.09 9.53 -6.62
C ASP A 483 -11.60 10.73 -7.42
N LEU A 484 -12.89 10.73 -7.74
CA LEU A 484 -13.47 11.61 -8.75
C LEU A 484 -14.01 12.92 -8.18
N SER A 485 -13.70 13.99 -8.87
CA SER A 485 -14.27 15.32 -8.67
C SER A 485 -14.93 15.77 -9.98
N LEU A 486 -16.24 16.02 -9.99
CA LEU A 486 -16.93 16.50 -11.18
C LEU A 486 -17.04 18.02 -11.08
N VAL A 487 -16.51 18.76 -12.04
CA VAL A 487 -16.59 20.22 -12.04
C VAL A 487 -17.20 20.70 -13.37
N GLY A 488 -18.44 21.16 -13.29
CA GLY A 488 -19.17 21.72 -14.42
C GLY A 488 -18.91 23.21 -14.60
N ILE A 489 -18.87 23.67 -15.85
CA ILE A 489 -18.74 25.07 -16.23
C ILE A 489 -20.07 25.51 -16.85
N THR A 490 -20.72 26.52 -16.28
CA THR A 490 -22.00 27.02 -16.81
C THR A 490 -21.79 27.83 -18.09
N LYS A 491 -22.87 28.14 -18.83
CA LYS A 491 -22.83 29.00 -20.03
C LYS A 491 -22.35 30.43 -19.70
N GLU A 492 -22.50 30.84 -18.44
CA GLU A 492 -21.99 32.11 -17.89
C GLU A 492 -20.55 32.01 -17.36
N GLY A 493 -19.93 30.83 -17.43
CA GLY A 493 -18.52 30.62 -17.08
C GLY A 493 -18.27 30.38 -15.59
N ARG A 494 -19.30 30.03 -14.82
CA ARG A 494 -19.13 29.67 -13.40
C ARG A 494 -18.66 28.23 -13.28
N PHE A 495 -17.61 28.00 -12.49
CA PHE A 495 -17.12 26.66 -12.14
C PHE A 495 -17.83 26.15 -10.90
N LEU A 496 -18.42 24.97 -11.00
CA LEU A 496 -19.24 24.37 -9.95
C LEU A 496 -18.84 22.91 -9.73
N GLU A 497 -18.47 22.54 -8.51
CA GLU A 497 -18.40 21.13 -8.10
C GLU A 497 -19.80 20.55 -8.17
N TYR A 498 -19.92 19.36 -8.77
CA TYR A 498 -21.16 18.64 -8.98
C TYR A 498 -21.13 17.29 -8.24
N THR A 499 -22.20 16.97 -7.53
CA THR A 499 -22.28 15.75 -6.69
C THR A 499 -23.48 14.85 -7.00
N GLY A 500 -24.29 15.19 -8.01
CA GLY A 500 -25.45 14.41 -8.40
C GLY A 500 -25.17 13.27 -9.38
N ASP A 501 -26.24 12.66 -9.88
CA ASP A 501 -26.20 11.54 -10.82
C ASP A 501 -25.84 11.96 -12.26
N ILE A 502 -25.15 11.07 -12.99
CA ILE A 502 -24.68 11.30 -14.37
C ILE A 502 -25.82 11.71 -15.31
N ASP A 503 -27.04 11.19 -15.11
CA ASP A 503 -28.18 11.46 -15.98
C ASP A 503 -28.61 12.94 -15.96
N HIS A 504 -28.42 13.64 -14.85
CA HIS A 504 -28.69 15.08 -14.80
C HIS A 504 -27.71 15.89 -15.66
N ILE A 505 -26.46 15.42 -15.78
CA ILE A 505 -25.48 16.02 -16.69
C ILE A 505 -25.95 15.81 -18.13
N GLU A 506 -26.24 14.56 -18.53
CA GLU A 506 -26.63 14.22 -19.90
C GLU A 506 -27.89 14.95 -20.39
N HIS A 507 -28.84 15.21 -19.48
CA HIS A 507 -30.11 15.89 -19.80
C HIS A 507 -30.09 17.41 -19.52
N ASP A 508 -28.92 18.01 -19.27
CA ASP A 508 -28.75 19.44 -18.96
C ASP A 508 -29.64 19.95 -17.79
N THR A 509 -29.74 19.15 -16.73
CA THR A 509 -30.46 19.49 -15.48
C THR A 509 -29.55 19.48 -14.25
N TRP A 510 -28.23 19.45 -14.45
CA TRP A 510 -27.24 19.31 -13.38
C TRP A 510 -27.02 20.59 -12.55
N ASN A 511 -27.24 21.76 -13.13
CA ASN A 511 -26.95 23.05 -12.51
C ASN A 511 -28.11 23.52 -11.62
N THR A 512 -28.22 22.92 -10.43
CA THR A 512 -29.17 23.35 -9.39
C THR A 512 -28.45 23.61 -8.06
N PRO A 513 -28.98 24.48 -7.18
CA PRO A 513 -28.36 24.78 -5.88
C PRO A 513 -28.16 23.56 -4.98
N GLU A 514 -28.97 22.51 -5.15
CA GLU A 514 -28.90 21.27 -4.35
C GLU A 514 -27.77 20.34 -4.81
N LEU A 515 -27.36 20.43 -6.08
CA LEU A 515 -26.41 19.52 -6.69
C LEU A 515 -25.04 20.16 -6.96
N THR A 516 -24.93 21.48 -6.81
CA THR A 516 -23.74 22.23 -7.20
C THR A 516 -23.21 23.15 -6.12
N THR A 517 -21.89 23.32 -6.10
CA THR A 517 -21.22 24.27 -5.19
C THR A 517 -20.14 25.03 -5.95
N PRO A 518 -20.07 26.37 -5.88
CA PRO A 518 -19.00 27.13 -6.53
C PRO A 518 -17.62 26.69 -6.10
N VAL A 519 -16.67 26.71 -7.05
CA VAL A 519 -15.26 26.40 -6.78
C VAL A 519 -14.33 27.52 -7.25
N ALA A 520 -13.17 27.61 -6.60
CA ALA A 520 -12.07 28.45 -7.01
C ALA A 520 -10.79 27.61 -7.13
N TRP A 521 -10.16 27.65 -8.30
CA TRP A 521 -8.89 26.96 -8.55
C TRP A 521 -7.75 27.58 -7.74
N VAL A 522 -6.90 26.72 -7.18
CA VAL A 522 -5.71 27.08 -6.42
C VAL A 522 -4.57 26.12 -6.79
N HIS A 523 -3.35 26.42 -6.33
CA HIS A 523 -2.21 25.55 -6.58
C HIS A 523 -2.48 24.11 -6.08
N GLY A 524 -2.37 23.13 -6.97
CA GLY A 524 -2.57 21.71 -6.73
C GLY A 524 -4.02 21.25 -6.58
N GLY A 525 -5.02 22.10 -6.84
CA GLY A 525 -6.43 21.71 -6.69
C GLY A 525 -7.45 22.85 -6.76
N TYR A 526 -8.56 22.71 -6.03
CA TYR A 526 -9.55 23.79 -5.87
C TYR A 526 -10.10 23.87 -4.44
N VAL A 527 -10.72 25.00 -4.10
CA VAL A 527 -11.45 25.21 -2.85
C VAL A 527 -12.92 25.51 -3.12
N ARG A 528 -13.77 25.31 -2.12
CA ARG A 528 -15.21 25.64 -2.15
C ARG A 528 -15.46 26.89 -1.29
N PRO A 529 -15.38 28.10 -1.87
CA PRO A 529 -15.39 29.35 -1.10
C PRO A 529 -16.69 29.60 -0.32
N GLU A 530 -17.79 28.99 -0.74
CA GLU A 530 -19.13 29.17 -0.15
C GLU A 530 -19.56 27.98 0.72
N SER A 531 -18.64 27.05 1.04
CA SER A 531 -18.92 25.90 1.90
C SER A 531 -18.83 26.26 3.39
N ASP A 532 -19.70 25.66 4.22
CA ASP A 532 -19.64 25.74 5.68
C ASP A 532 -18.45 24.96 6.28
N GLU A 533 -17.74 24.15 5.48
CA GLU A 533 -16.54 23.43 5.89
C GLU A 533 -15.30 24.33 5.82
N PRO A 534 -14.27 24.11 6.68
CA PRO A 534 -13.00 24.82 6.56
C PRO A 534 -12.46 24.69 5.13
N ALA A 535 -11.95 25.79 4.55
CA ALA A 535 -11.43 25.86 3.18
C ALA A 535 -10.17 24.99 2.98
N ALA A 536 -10.36 23.67 3.02
CA ALA A 536 -9.36 22.69 2.68
C ALA A 536 -9.27 22.60 1.15
N VAL A 537 -8.04 22.61 0.64
CA VAL A 537 -7.78 22.40 -0.78
C VAL A 537 -8.15 20.97 -1.13
N ARG A 538 -9.08 20.80 -2.08
CA ARG A 538 -9.33 19.52 -2.73
C ARG A 538 -8.21 19.29 -3.74
N ALA A 539 -7.18 18.59 -3.28
CA ALA A 539 -6.00 18.30 -4.07
C ALA A 539 -6.33 17.38 -5.25
N LEU A 540 -5.69 17.62 -6.40
CA LEU A 540 -5.88 16.87 -7.63
C LEU A 540 -4.53 16.45 -8.19
N ASP A 541 -4.45 15.23 -8.70
CA ASP A 541 -3.29 14.74 -9.42
C ASP A 541 -3.40 15.13 -10.90
N THR A 542 -4.60 15.03 -11.49
CA THR A 542 -4.84 15.40 -12.89
C THR A 542 -6.27 15.86 -13.14
N VAL A 543 -6.47 16.56 -14.25
CA VAL A 543 -7.76 17.02 -14.76
C VAL A 543 -7.99 16.43 -16.16
N PHE A 544 -9.20 15.93 -16.42
CA PHE A 544 -9.65 15.50 -17.74
C PHE A 544 -10.65 16.53 -18.30
N PRO A 545 -10.22 17.39 -19.24
CA PRO A 545 -11.11 18.33 -19.92
C PRO A 545 -11.98 17.60 -20.94
N VAL A 546 -13.30 17.59 -20.71
CA VAL A 546 -14.30 17.12 -21.68
C VAL A 546 -15.09 18.33 -22.18
N LEU A 547 -14.37 19.35 -22.66
CA LEU A 547 -14.92 20.62 -23.12
C LEU A 547 -14.73 20.72 -24.63
N HIS A 548 -15.74 21.23 -25.34
CA HIS A 548 -15.71 21.39 -26.80
C HIS A 548 -15.80 22.87 -27.19
N GLY A 549 -15.04 23.23 -28.21
CA GLY A 549 -14.91 24.58 -28.75
C GLY A 549 -14.09 25.53 -27.87
N LYS A 550 -14.47 26.81 -27.92
CA LYS A 550 -13.70 27.91 -27.31
C LYS A 550 -13.49 27.71 -25.80
N ASN A 551 -12.31 28.09 -25.31
CA ASN A 551 -11.80 27.89 -23.95
C ASN A 551 -11.53 26.43 -23.54
N GLY A 552 -11.99 25.44 -24.30
CA GLY A 552 -11.74 24.01 -24.04
C GLY A 552 -10.57 23.46 -24.86
N GLU A 553 -10.53 23.79 -26.14
CA GLU A 553 -9.58 23.24 -27.14
C GLU A 553 -8.43 24.19 -27.48
N ASP A 554 -8.52 25.46 -27.06
CA ASP A 554 -7.70 26.57 -27.56
C ASP A 554 -6.49 26.92 -26.67
N GLY A 555 -6.16 26.06 -25.71
CA GLY A 555 -5.06 26.23 -24.76
C GLY A 555 -5.42 27.05 -23.51
N THR A 556 -6.59 27.69 -23.45
CA THR A 556 -6.96 28.57 -22.32
C THR A 556 -7.07 27.78 -21.02
N LEU A 557 -7.79 26.65 -21.03
CA LEU A 557 -7.93 25.81 -19.85
C LEU A 557 -6.62 25.10 -19.51
N GLN A 558 -5.90 24.60 -20.51
CA GLN A 558 -4.60 23.93 -20.34
C GLN A 558 -3.62 24.86 -19.61
N GLY A 559 -3.55 26.13 -20.02
CA GLY A 559 -2.70 27.12 -19.37
C GLY A 559 -3.13 27.44 -17.94
N LEU A 560 -4.44 27.45 -17.66
CA LEU A 560 -4.92 27.57 -16.28
C LEU A 560 -4.43 26.39 -15.43
N MET A 561 -4.53 25.15 -15.90
CA MET A 561 -4.09 23.96 -15.15
C MET A 561 -2.57 23.95 -14.94
N GLU A 562 -1.79 24.36 -15.95
CA GLU A 562 -0.34 24.51 -15.84
C GLU A 562 0.04 25.52 -14.74
N ILE A 563 -0.60 26.71 -14.71
CA ILE A 563 -0.36 27.71 -13.66
C ILE A 563 -0.76 27.19 -12.28
N MET A 564 -1.83 26.39 -12.20
CA MET A 564 -2.28 25.77 -10.95
C MET A 564 -1.40 24.58 -10.53
N ASN A 565 -0.38 24.18 -11.29
CA ASN A 565 0.43 23.01 -11.03
C ASN A 565 -0.40 21.71 -10.93
N ILE A 566 -1.28 21.50 -11.91
CA ILE A 566 -2.14 20.31 -12.02
C ILE A 566 -1.94 19.72 -13.42
N HIS A 567 -1.76 18.40 -13.52
CA HIS A 567 -1.65 17.72 -14.81
C HIS A 567 -2.97 17.82 -15.60
N CYS A 568 -2.89 17.85 -16.92
CA CYS A 568 -4.06 17.95 -17.81
C CYS A 568 -4.00 16.85 -18.87
N VAL A 569 -5.11 16.11 -19.03
CA VAL A 569 -5.26 15.10 -20.07
C VAL A 569 -5.44 15.78 -21.42
N GLY A 570 -4.59 15.42 -22.40
CA GLY A 570 -4.57 16.02 -23.74
C GLY A 570 -3.32 16.83 -24.03
N CYS A 571 -3.43 17.68 -25.06
CA CYS A 571 -2.35 18.55 -25.51
C CYS A 571 -2.05 19.65 -24.47
N ASP A 572 -0.83 20.18 -24.52
CA ASP A 572 -0.41 21.32 -23.71
C ASP A 572 -0.99 22.65 -24.23
N THR A 573 -0.69 23.75 -23.54
CA THR A 573 -1.15 25.09 -23.91
C THR A 573 -0.74 25.51 -25.31
N LEU A 574 0.53 25.32 -25.68
CA LEU A 574 1.06 25.80 -26.95
C LEU A 574 0.46 25.04 -28.12
N SER A 575 0.48 23.70 -28.07
CA SER A 575 -0.05 22.84 -29.13
C SER A 575 -1.53 23.11 -29.35
N SER A 576 -2.30 23.23 -28.25
CA SER A 576 -3.72 23.55 -28.31
C SER A 576 -3.99 24.91 -28.95
N ALA A 577 -3.23 25.94 -28.57
CA ALA A 577 -3.38 27.28 -29.14
C ALA A 577 -2.99 27.35 -30.63
N MET A 578 -1.92 26.66 -31.03
CA MET A 578 -1.49 26.61 -32.44
C MET A 578 -2.47 25.86 -33.31
N ILE A 579 -3.01 24.73 -32.84
CA ILE A 579 -3.97 23.91 -33.60
C ILE A 579 -5.29 24.65 -33.80
N MET A 580 -5.75 25.39 -32.79
CA MET A 580 -6.97 26.17 -32.92
C MET A 580 -6.84 27.29 -33.97
N ASP A 581 -5.65 27.88 -34.14
CA ASP A 581 -5.39 28.86 -35.20
C ASP A 581 -4.91 28.16 -36.47
N LYS A 582 -5.85 27.94 -37.40
CA LYS A 582 -5.58 27.19 -38.64
C LYS A 582 -4.46 27.77 -39.51
N ASP A 583 -4.25 29.08 -39.55
CA ASP A 583 -3.12 29.66 -40.32
C ASP A 583 -1.78 29.40 -39.63
N ILE A 584 -1.72 29.38 -38.30
CA ILE A 584 -0.51 28.93 -37.60
C ILE A 584 -0.26 27.44 -37.86
N THR A 585 -1.31 26.63 -37.84
CA THR A 585 -1.21 25.21 -38.20
C THR A 585 -0.62 25.04 -39.60
N HIS A 586 -1.15 25.74 -40.60
CA HIS A 586 -0.59 25.72 -41.95
C HIS A 586 0.89 26.14 -41.98
N ILE A 587 1.26 27.25 -41.34
CA ILE A 587 2.65 27.72 -41.31
C ILE A 587 3.61 26.65 -40.76
N VAL A 588 3.22 25.97 -39.68
CA VAL A 588 4.06 24.94 -39.05
C VAL A 588 4.15 23.70 -39.93
N LEU A 589 3.02 23.21 -40.45
CA LEU A 589 2.99 22.02 -41.30
C LEU A 589 3.74 22.24 -42.63
N ASP A 590 3.55 23.39 -43.28
CA ASP A 590 4.24 23.76 -44.51
C ASP A 590 5.75 23.85 -44.29
N ALA A 591 6.19 24.40 -43.15
CA ALA A 591 7.61 24.46 -42.79
C ALA A 591 8.24 23.07 -42.60
N GLN A 592 7.45 22.06 -42.25
CA GLN A 592 7.88 20.66 -42.14
C GLN A 592 7.70 19.87 -43.44
N GLY A 593 7.17 20.50 -44.50
CA GLY A 593 6.86 19.82 -45.76
C GLY A 593 5.69 18.85 -45.67
N ILE A 594 4.80 19.02 -44.68
CA ILE A 594 3.58 18.24 -44.52
C ILE A 594 2.51 18.85 -45.44
N PRO A 595 1.89 18.08 -46.37
CA PRO A 595 0.95 18.62 -47.33
C PRO A 595 -0.31 19.19 -46.67
N THR A 596 -0.60 20.47 -46.94
CA THR A 596 -1.84 21.14 -46.57
C THR A 596 -2.49 21.80 -47.79
N ALA A 597 -3.75 22.21 -47.69
CA ALA A 597 -4.40 22.97 -48.76
C ALA A 597 -3.72 24.33 -48.97
N LYS A 598 -3.56 24.76 -50.22
CA LYS A 598 -3.14 26.15 -50.49
C LYS A 598 -4.16 27.11 -49.90
N TYR A 599 -3.66 28.16 -49.27
CA TYR A 599 -4.50 29.06 -48.51
C TYR A 599 -4.02 30.52 -48.59
N VAL A 600 -4.96 31.44 -48.33
CA VAL A 600 -4.70 32.85 -48.03
C VAL A 600 -5.39 33.20 -46.73
N CYS A 601 -4.64 33.73 -45.77
CA CYS A 601 -5.19 34.24 -44.52
C CYS A 601 -5.56 35.73 -44.66
N LEU A 602 -6.81 36.06 -44.33
CA LEU A 602 -7.30 37.44 -44.31
C LEU A 602 -7.51 37.92 -42.88
N LYS A 603 -7.28 39.21 -42.64
CA LYS A 603 -7.41 39.84 -41.32
C LYS A 603 -8.39 41.00 -41.37
N ALA A 604 -9.24 41.10 -40.35
CA ALA A 604 -10.22 42.16 -40.23
C ALA A 604 -9.52 43.54 -40.24
N GLY A 605 -10.06 44.47 -41.01
CA GLY A 605 -9.51 45.82 -41.15
C GLY A 605 -8.32 45.95 -42.12
N ILE A 606 -7.81 44.85 -42.68
CA ILE A 606 -6.85 44.88 -43.80
C ILE A 606 -7.65 44.71 -45.10
N PRO A 607 -7.54 45.64 -46.08
CA PRO A 607 -8.18 45.48 -47.38
C PRO A 607 -7.71 44.21 -48.09
N TYR A 608 -8.62 43.54 -48.76
CA TYR A 608 -8.35 42.36 -49.59
C TYR A 608 -9.06 42.50 -50.95
N SER A 609 -8.53 41.82 -51.97
CA SER A 609 -9.14 41.73 -53.31
C SER A 609 -9.34 40.25 -53.67
N ALA A 610 -10.57 39.91 -54.08
CA ALA A 610 -10.88 38.57 -54.55
C ALA A 610 -10.05 38.24 -55.82
N GLU A 611 -9.75 39.24 -56.65
CA GLU A 611 -8.91 39.07 -57.84
C GLU A 611 -7.45 38.74 -57.48
N GLU A 612 -6.90 39.30 -56.40
CA GLU A 612 -5.56 38.97 -55.90
C GLU A 612 -5.52 37.54 -55.36
N ILE A 613 -6.56 37.12 -54.63
CA ILE A 613 -6.67 35.75 -54.12
C ILE A 613 -6.78 34.76 -55.28
N LEU A 614 -7.54 35.09 -56.33
CA LEU A 614 -7.72 34.25 -57.52
C LEU A 614 -6.41 33.99 -58.30
N GLN A 615 -5.43 34.88 -58.18
CA GLN A 615 -4.09 34.68 -58.78
C GLN A 615 -3.27 33.63 -58.03
N VAL A 616 -3.60 33.37 -56.76
CA VAL A 616 -2.92 32.39 -55.89
C VAL A 616 -3.69 31.08 -55.85
N ILE A 617 -5.02 31.14 -55.71
CA ILE A 617 -5.90 29.98 -55.51
C ILE A 617 -7.06 30.03 -56.52
N PRO A 618 -7.22 29.02 -57.39
CA PRO A 618 -8.37 28.96 -58.30
C PRO A 618 -9.67 28.64 -57.55
N LEU A 619 -10.80 29.08 -58.11
CA LEU A 619 -12.13 28.66 -57.63
C LEU A 619 -12.37 27.15 -57.92
N PRO A 620 -13.20 26.46 -57.09
CA PRO A 620 -13.93 26.99 -55.94
C PRO A 620 -13.07 27.09 -54.67
N TRP A 621 -13.44 28.02 -53.78
CA TRP A 621 -12.77 28.24 -52.50
C TRP A 621 -13.57 27.68 -51.33
N ILE A 622 -12.87 27.34 -50.25
CA ILE A 622 -13.43 27.14 -48.92
C ILE A 622 -13.08 28.36 -48.07
N VAL A 623 -14.08 29.14 -47.69
CA VAL A 623 -13.93 30.30 -46.79
C VAL A 623 -14.36 29.87 -45.40
N LYS A 624 -13.47 29.94 -44.41
CA LYS A 624 -13.75 29.47 -43.05
C LYS A 624 -13.14 30.36 -41.95
N PRO A 625 -13.71 30.36 -40.74
CA PRO A 625 -13.09 30.99 -39.59
C PRO A 625 -11.76 30.33 -39.24
N CYS A 626 -10.78 31.13 -38.87
CA CYS A 626 -9.45 30.63 -38.54
C CYS A 626 -9.41 29.97 -37.15
N ASN A 627 -10.18 30.49 -36.19
CA ASN A 627 -10.14 30.15 -34.76
C ASN A 627 -11.43 29.54 -34.22
N ALA A 628 -12.22 28.87 -35.07
CA ALA A 628 -13.43 28.14 -34.65
C ALA A 628 -13.26 26.63 -34.96
N GLY A 629 -13.60 25.77 -33.99
CA GLY A 629 -13.51 24.30 -34.14
C GLY A 629 -14.74 23.65 -34.81
N SER A 630 -15.86 24.37 -34.84
CA SER A 630 -17.09 23.91 -35.50
C SER A 630 -17.22 24.48 -36.92
N SER A 631 -17.88 23.75 -37.83
CA SER A 631 -18.16 24.17 -39.23
C SER A 631 -19.08 25.41 -39.38
N TYR A 632 -19.24 26.22 -38.33
CA TYR A 632 -19.94 27.50 -38.40
C TYR A 632 -19.12 28.50 -39.22
N GLY A 633 -19.80 29.28 -40.08
CA GLY A 633 -19.13 30.25 -40.95
C GLY A 633 -18.27 29.64 -42.05
N VAL A 634 -18.38 28.32 -42.31
CA VAL A 634 -17.69 27.65 -43.40
C VAL A 634 -18.55 27.70 -44.65
N HIS A 635 -18.02 28.30 -45.71
CA HIS A 635 -18.73 28.48 -46.98
C HIS A 635 -17.88 27.95 -48.13
N LYS A 636 -18.52 27.21 -49.03
CA LYS A 636 -17.97 26.95 -50.36
C LYS A 636 -18.35 28.09 -51.29
N VAL A 637 -17.36 28.69 -51.93
CA VAL A 637 -17.51 29.83 -52.85
C VAL A 637 -17.17 29.35 -54.25
N ASP A 638 -18.18 29.21 -55.10
CA ASP A 638 -18.03 28.77 -56.49
C ASP A 638 -17.83 29.97 -57.44
N THR A 639 -18.27 31.17 -57.03
CA THR A 639 -18.12 32.41 -57.80
C THR A 639 -17.64 33.59 -56.96
N LEU A 640 -16.92 34.55 -57.56
CA LEU A 640 -16.41 35.73 -56.85
C LEU A 640 -17.53 36.57 -56.20
N ALA A 641 -18.76 36.52 -56.71
CA ALA A 641 -19.88 37.28 -56.18
C ALA A 641 -20.38 36.77 -54.81
N GLU A 642 -20.07 35.52 -54.46
CA GLU A 642 -20.43 34.90 -53.17
C GLU A 642 -19.42 35.24 -52.06
N PHE A 643 -18.21 35.67 -52.44
CA PHE A 643 -17.07 35.78 -51.53
C PHE A 643 -17.28 36.79 -50.40
N ASP A 644 -17.78 37.99 -50.69
CA ASP A 644 -17.89 39.05 -49.68
C ASP A 644 -18.85 38.68 -48.53
N GLU A 645 -19.98 38.03 -48.84
CA GLU A 645 -20.93 37.56 -47.82
C GLU A 645 -20.36 36.37 -47.04
N ALA A 646 -19.70 35.43 -47.73
CA ALA A 646 -19.02 34.30 -47.08
C ALA A 646 -17.91 34.78 -46.12
N ALA A 647 -17.08 35.73 -46.54
CA ALA A 647 -16.02 36.32 -45.73
C ALA A 647 -16.58 37.05 -44.51
N LYS A 648 -17.65 37.82 -44.69
CA LYS A 648 -18.31 38.55 -43.61
C LYS A 648 -18.89 37.61 -42.54
N ASP A 649 -19.53 36.52 -42.94
CA ASP A 649 -20.03 35.52 -42.01
C ASP A 649 -18.88 34.76 -41.32
N ALA A 650 -17.83 34.36 -42.06
CA ALA A 650 -16.65 33.74 -41.47
C ALA A 650 -15.96 34.64 -40.42
N PHE A 651 -15.85 35.95 -40.69
CA PHE A 651 -15.32 36.92 -39.72
C PHE A 651 -16.20 37.06 -38.47
N HIS A 652 -17.52 36.95 -38.62
CA HIS A 652 -18.46 36.98 -37.50
C HIS A 652 -18.20 35.83 -36.53
N TRP A 653 -18.00 34.62 -37.06
CA TRP A 653 -17.81 33.41 -36.26
C TRP A 653 -16.39 33.23 -35.71
N ASP A 654 -15.36 33.75 -36.37
CA ASP A 654 -13.97 33.63 -35.90
C ASP A 654 -13.74 34.34 -34.56
N GLY A 655 -14.31 35.53 -34.38
CA GLY A 655 -14.20 36.31 -33.14
C GLY A 655 -12.82 36.88 -32.80
N ARG A 656 -11.74 36.52 -33.54
CA ARG A 656 -10.38 37.09 -33.43
C ARG A 656 -9.98 37.91 -34.66
N GLY A 657 -10.87 38.01 -35.65
CA GLY A 657 -10.70 38.83 -36.85
C GLY A 657 -9.80 38.19 -37.90
N LYS A 658 -9.82 36.86 -38.04
CA LYS A 658 -9.01 36.10 -39.00
C LYS A 658 -9.83 35.05 -39.74
N ILE A 659 -9.72 34.98 -41.05
CA ILE A 659 -10.38 33.92 -41.85
C ILE A 659 -9.39 33.32 -42.83
N LEU A 660 -9.68 32.10 -43.26
CA LEU A 660 -8.94 31.38 -44.27
C LEU A 660 -9.76 31.27 -45.54
N VAL A 661 -9.09 31.48 -46.67
CA VAL A 661 -9.59 31.16 -48.01
C VAL A 661 -8.68 30.07 -48.55
N GLU A 662 -9.20 28.85 -48.66
CA GLU A 662 -8.47 27.65 -49.05
C GLU A 662 -8.92 27.13 -50.41
N GLU A 663 -8.04 26.43 -51.10
CA GLU A 663 -8.41 25.64 -52.26
C GLU A 663 -9.36 24.50 -51.86
N CYS A 664 -10.40 24.26 -52.66
CA CYS A 664 -11.27 23.11 -52.44
C CYS A 664 -10.56 21.81 -52.86
N ILE A 665 -10.16 20.99 -51.89
CA ILE A 665 -9.49 19.70 -52.15
C ILE A 665 -10.51 18.68 -52.70
N PRO A 666 -10.25 18.04 -53.86
CA PRO A 666 -11.12 16.99 -54.39
C PRO A 666 -10.91 15.67 -53.61
N GLY A 667 -11.93 14.80 -53.59
CA GLY A 667 -11.85 13.49 -52.94
C GLY A 667 -12.81 13.37 -51.77
N PHE A 668 -12.39 12.65 -50.72
CA PHE A 668 -13.19 12.42 -49.52
C PHE A 668 -12.36 12.54 -48.24
N GLU A 669 -13.04 12.80 -47.13
CA GLU A 669 -12.42 12.99 -45.82
C GLU A 669 -12.14 11.65 -45.15
N ILE A 670 -10.94 11.51 -44.60
CA ILE A 670 -10.53 10.43 -43.73
C ILE A 670 -9.96 11.02 -42.43
N GLY A 671 -10.06 10.29 -41.33
CA GLY A 671 -9.47 10.70 -40.05
C GLY A 671 -8.59 9.63 -39.45
N CYS A 672 -7.61 10.03 -38.65
CA CYS A 672 -6.79 9.14 -37.86
C CYS A 672 -6.68 9.67 -36.42
N ALA A 673 -6.94 8.80 -35.45
CA ALA A 673 -6.70 9.09 -34.04
C ALA A 673 -5.22 8.92 -33.72
N VAL A 674 -4.63 9.83 -32.94
CA VAL A 674 -3.24 9.71 -32.49
C VAL A 674 -3.18 9.99 -30.98
N MET A 675 -2.50 9.15 -30.22
CA MET A 675 -2.24 9.33 -28.78
C MET A 675 -0.79 9.07 -28.42
N GLY A 676 -0.33 9.62 -27.30
CA GLY A 676 1.00 9.37 -26.75
C GLY A 676 1.71 10.65 -26.34
N ASN A 677 2.91 10.49 -25.79
CA ASN A 677 3.84 11.59 -25.48
C ASN A 677 5.06 11.47 -26.41
N LEU A 678 6.14 10.83 -25.94
CA LEU A 678 7.36 10.63 -26.73
C LEU A 678 7.17 9.64 -27.89
N GLU A 679 6.41 8.57 -27.65
CA GLU A 679 6.14 7.51 -28.62
C GLU A 679 4.66 7.53 -29.01
N PRO A 680 4.28 8.18 -30.13
CA PRO A 680 2.90 8.27 -30.57
C PRO A 680 2.40 6.94 -31.15
N PHE A 681 1.17 6.58 -30.77
CA PHE A 681 0.37 5.49 -31.29
C PHE A 681 -0.75 6.04 -32.17
N ALA A 682 -0.81 5.57 -33.41
CA ALA A 682 -1.91 5.86 -34.33
C ALA A 682 -2.99 4.78 -34.23
N GLY A 683 -4.25 5.20 -34.09
CA GLY A 683 -5.42 4.36 -34.26
C GLY A 683 -5.62 3.90 -35.71
N ASP A 684 -6.76 3.27 -35.96
CA ASP A 684 -7.19 2.95 -37.33
C ASP A 684 -7.67 4.23 -38.04
N VAL A 685 -7.84 4.16 -39.35
CA VAL A 685 -8.31 5.27 -40.19
C VAL A 685 -9.80 5.12 -40.41
N ASP A 686 -10.56 6.21 -40.29
CA ASP A 686 -11.98 6.24 -40.69
C ASP A 686 -12.19 7.00 -42.00
N GLU A 687 -13.37 6.83 -42.59
CA GLU A 687 -13.81 7.47 -43.83
C GLU A 687 -15.19 8.09 -43.63
N ILE A 688 -15.36 9.31 -44.12
CA ILE A 688 -16.67 9.97 -44.20
C ILE A 688 -17.20 9.91 -45.64
N GLU A 689 -18.35 9.26 -45.81
CA GLU A 689 -19.12 9.24 -47.06
C GLU A 689 -20.26 10.26 -46.99
N ILE A 690 -20.36 11.13 -48.01
CA ILE A 690 -21.37 12.20 -48.09
C ILE A 690 -22.34 11.92 -49.24
N HIS A 691 -23.64 11.87 -48.97
CA HIS A 691 -24.69 11.76 -50.00
C HIS A 691 -25.26 13.15 -50.38
N GLY A 692 -24.40 14.13 -50.71
CA GLY A 692 -24.89 15.50 -50.93
C GLY A 692 -23.88 16.61 -51.26
N GLY A 693 -22.59 16.33 -51.43
CA GLY A 693 -21.60 17.29 -51.97
C GLY A 693 -21.06 18.37 -51.02
N PHE A 694 -21.65 18.58 -49.83
CA PHE A 694 -21.08 19.46 -48.79
C PHE A 694 -21.50 19.02 -47.37
N PHE A 695 -20.62 19.21 -46.38
CA PHE A 695 -20.79 18.74 -45.00
C PHE A 695 -21.03 19.94 -44.05
N ASP A 696 -22.30 20.23 -43.73
CA ASP A 696 -22.65 21.29 -42.76
C ASP A 696 -22.78 20.73 -41.32
N PHE A 697 -22.95 21.63 -40.34
CA PHE A 697 -23.05 21.29 -38.91
C PHE A 697 -24.19 20.29 -38.61
N ALA A 698 -25.32 20.39 -39.32
CA ALA A 698 -26.46 19.48 -39.13
C ALA A 698 -26.13 18.06 -39.62
N GLY A 699 -25.36 17.92 -40.71
CA GLY A 699 -24.87 16.64 -41.23
C GLY A 699 -23.82 15.95 -40.34
N LYS A 700 -22.99 16.71 -39.60
CA LYS A 700 -21.92 16.16 -38.73
C LYS A 700 -22.45 15.42 -37.48
N TYR A 701 -23.61 15.80 -36.96
CA TYR A 701 -24.14 15.25 -35.70
C TYR A 701 -25.49 14.53 -35.83
N GLU A 702 -26.33 14.87 -36.82
CA GLU A 702 -27.62 14.17 -37.03
C GLU A 702 -27.53 12.98 -38.00
N MET A 703 -26.37 12.73 -38.64
CA MET A 703 -26.18 11.70 -39.69
C MET A 703 -27.32 11.69 -40.74
N LYS A 704 -27.98 12.83 -40.97
CA LYS A 704 -28.87 13.00 -42.10
C LYS A 704 -27.96 13.20 -43.31
N ASP A 705 -27.83 12.16 -44.13
CA ASP A 705 -27.11 12.15 -45.42
C ASP A 705 -25.59 11.92 -45.37
N SER A 706 -25.07 11.30 -44.30
CA SER A 706 -23.66 10.90 -44.16
C SER A 706 -23.46 9.54 -43.46
N ALA A 707 -22.39 8.82 -43.82
CA ALA A 707 -22.01 7.56 -43.18
C ALA A 707 -20.52 7.56 -42.83
N ILE A 708 -20.17 7.03 -41.65
CA ILE A 708 -18.78 6.88 -41.20
C ILE A 708 -18.39 5.41 -41.22
N TYR A 709 -17.29 5.09 -41.89
CA TYR A 709 -16.73 3.74 -41.96
C TYR A 709 -15.40 3.68 -41.23
N CYS A 710 -15.29 2.80 -40.24
CA CYS A 710 -14.04 2.52 -39.54
C CYS A 710 -13.89 0.99 -39.41
N PRO A 711 -12.90 0.38 -40.07
CA PRO A 711 -11.84 1.00 -40.86
C PRO A 711 -12.33 1.64 -42.18
N ALA A 712 -11.58 2.62 -42.68
CA ALA A 712 -11.77 3.27 -43.97
C ALA A 712 -11.66 2.26 -45.13
N ARG A 713 -12.44 2.45 -46.20
CA ARG A 713 -12.47 1.52 -47.36
C ARG A 713 -11.36 1.85 -48.37
N ILE A 714 -10.12 1.93 -47.88
CA ILE A 714 -8.90 2.22 -48.66
C ILE A 714 -7.92 1.04 -48.61
N SER A 715 -6.87 1.07 -49.42
CA SER A 715 -5.87 -0.01 -49.40
C SER A 715 -5.07 0.01 -48.09
N PRO A 716 -4.59 -1.15 -47.59
CA PRO A 716 -3.76 -1.21 -46.38
C PRO A 716 -2.51 -0.32 -46.47
N GLU A 717 -1.90 -0.24 -47.66
CA GLU A 717 -0.75 0.63 -47.92
C GLU A 717 -1.11 2.11 -47.70
N LYS A 718 -2.31 2.53 -48.15
CA LYS A 718 -2.79 3.90 -47.98
C LYS A 718 -3.21 4.19 -46.53
N THR A 719 -3.75 3.19 -45.82
CA THR A 719 -4.00 3.28 -44.37
C THR A 719 -2.70 3.57 -43.61
N GLU A 720 -1.63 2.81 -43.88
CA GLU A 720 -0.34 3.05 -43.20
C GLU A 720 0.29 4.39 -43.57
N GLU A 721 0.14 4.83 -44.82
CA GLU A 721 0.57 6.17 -45.25
C GLU A 721 -0.19 7.28 -44.50
N ALA A 722 -1.51 7.14 -44.34
CA ALA A 722 -2.33 8.09 -43.60
C ALA A 722 -2.00 8.11 -42.10
N ARG A 723 -1.75 6.94 -41.48
CA ARG A 723 -1.30 6.84 -40.08
C ARG A 723 0.05 7.52 -39.88
N ALA A 724 1.00 7.27 -40.79
CA ALA A 724 2.32 7.91 -40.74
C ALA A 724 2.23 9.44 -40.89
N LEU A 725 1.39 9.92 -41.82
CA LEU A 725 1.15 11.35 -42.02
C LEU A 725 0.50 12.00 -40.80
N ALA A 726 -0.48 11.34 -40.18
CA ALA A 726 -1.13 11.81 -38.97
C ALA A 726 -0.15 11.92 -37.79
N VAL A 727 0.73 10.93 -37.61
CA VAL A 727 1.80 10.97 -36.61
C VAL A 727 2.80 12.09 -36.90
N ALA A 728 3.18 12.30 -38.15
CA ALA A 728 4.08 13.39 -38.52
C ALA A 728 3.47 14.76 -38.22
N ALA A 729 2.19 14.97 -38.52
CA ALA A 729 1.47 16.21 -38.20
C ALA A 729 1.33 16.41 -36.68
N TYR A 730 1.00 15.34 -35.94
CA TYR A 730 0.95 15.33 -34.48
C TYR A 730 2.27 15.80 -33.86
N GLN A 731 3.38 15.22 -34.30
CA GLN A 731 4.72 15.56 -33.81
C GLN A 731 5.15 16.98 -34.22
N ALA A 732 4.86 17.39 -35.46
CA ALA A 732 5.18 18.73 -35.96
C ALA A 732 4.49 19.84 -35.14
N MET A 733 3.27 19.57 -34.68
CA MET A 733 2.50 20.49 -33.84
C MET A 733 2.85 20.43 -32.35
N GLY A 734 3.80 19.56 -31.94
CA GLY A 734 4.20 19.41 -30.55
C GLY A 734 3.17 18.70 -29.67
N CYS A 735 2.20 18.00 -30.27
CA CYS A 735 1.09 17.41 -29.56
C CYS A 735 1.54 16.39 -28.50
N SER A 736 0.73 16.25 -27.47
CA SER A 736 0.86 15.24 -26.43
C SER A 736 -0.51 14.80 -25.93
N GLY A 737 -0.59 13.65 -25.27
CA GLY A 737 -1.87 13.06 -24.88
C GLY A 737 -2.61 12.49 -26.08
N PHE A 738 -3.46 13.29 -26.74
CA PHE A 738 -4.25 12.82 -27.88
C PHE A 738 -4.73 13.92 -28.83
N THR A 739 -4.94 13.57 -30.10
CA THR A 739 -5.63 14.39 -31.11
C THR A 739 -6.33 13.51 -32.15
N ARG A 740 -7.30 14.07 -32.87
CA ARG A 740 -7.75 13.51 -34.16
C ARG A 740 -7.16 14.34 -35.29
N VAL A 741 -6.55 13.69 -36.27
CA VAL A 741 -6.03 14.33 -37.48
C VAL A 741 -6.96 14.00 -38.64
N ASP A 742 -7.59 15.02 -39.19
CA ASP A 742 -8.50 14.93 -40.33
C ASP A 742 -7.76 15.31 -41.62
N MET A 743 -7.99 14.53 -42.69
CA MET A 743 -7.25 14.58 -43.96
C MET A 743 -8.20 14.39 -45.14
N PHE A 744 -7.79 14.82 -46.32
CA PHE A 744 -8.43 14.46 -47.58
C PHE A 744 -7.58 13.44 -48.35
N LEU A 745 -8.24 12.41 -48.89
CA LEU A 745 -7.66 11.50 -49.88
C LEU A 745 -8.14 11.88 -51.28
N GLN A 746 -7.22 12.36 -52.10
CA GLN A 746 -7.50 12.80 -53.47
C GLN A 746 -7.63 11.62 -54.46
N PRO A 747 -8.28 11.82 -55.62
CA PRO A 747 -8.43 10.77 -56.63
C PRO A 747 -7.13 10.20 -57.21
N ASP A 748 -6.04 10.98 -57.19
CA ASP A 748 -4.70 10.54 -57.59
C ASP A 748 -3.95 9.79 -56.49
N GLY A 749 -4.58 9.66 -55.31
CA GLY A 749 -4.03 9.03 -54.13
C GLY A 749 -3.26 9.99 -53.22
N ALA A 750 -3.12 11.28 -53.50
CA ALA A 750 -2.42 12.19 -52.59
C ALA A 750 -3.22 12.42 -51.29
N LEU A 751 -2.50 12.49 -50.17
CA LEU A 751 -3.04 12.84 -48.85
C LEU A 751 -2.73 14.31 -48.51
N VAL A 752 -3.72 15.02 -48.00
CA VAL A 752 -3.59 16.43 -47.59
C VAL A 752 -4.21 16.60 -46.20
N ILE A 753 -3.47 17.19 -45.26
CA ILE A 753 -4.00 17.52 -43.93
C ILE A 753 -5.07 18.60 -44.08
N ASN A 754 -6.24 18.36 -43.48
CA ASN A 754 -7.32 19.34 -43.37
C ASN A 754 -7.22 20.10 -42.04
N GLU A 755 -7.26 19.37 -40.92
CA GLU A 755 -7.16 19.96 -39.58
C GLU A 755 -6.76 18.93 -38.51
N LEU A 756 -6.30 19.42 -37.37
CA LEU A 756 -6.09 18.63 -36.16
C LEU A 756 -7.10 19.08 -35.09
N ASN A 757 -7.55 18.16 -34.25
CA ASN A 757 -8.47 18.43 -33.15
C ASN A 757 -7.85 17.96 -31.85
N THR A 758 -7.68 18.86 -30.87
CA THR A 758 -6.95 18.61 -29.60
C THR A 758 -7.83 17.99 -28.52
N VAL A 759 -9.15 18.17 -28.60
CA VAL A 759 -10.13 17.51 -27.73
C VAL A 759 -11.25 16.92 -28.60
N PRO A 760 -10.97 15.89 -29.42
CA PRO A 760 -12.01 15.27 -30.24
C PRO A 760 -13.14 14.68 -29.39
N GLY A 761 -14.33 14.57 -29.99
CA GLY A 761 -15.50 13.92 -29.39
C GLY A 761 -15.16 12.61 -28.69
N MET A 762 -15.58 12.49 -27.42
CA MET A 762 -15.18 11.42 -26.49
C MET A 762 -16.37 10.60 -25.99
N THR A 763 -17.34 10.33 -26.87
CA THR A 763 -18.38 9.30 -26.61
C THR A 763 -17.93 7.95 -27.15
N ALA A 764 -18.45 6.84 -26.59
CA ALA A 764 -18.12 5.49 -27.07
C ALA A 764 -18.41 5.25 -28.57
N THR A 765 -19.29 6.05 -29.18
CA THR A 765 -19.62 6.01 -30.61
C THR A 765 -18.97 7.13 -31.44
N SER A 766 -18.15 7.98 -30.82
CA SER A 766 -17.43 9.03 -31.53
C SER A 766 -16.31 8.46 -32.39
N ARG A 767 -15.90 9.23 -33.42
CA ARG A 767 -14.83 8.86 -34.36
C ARG A 767 -13.54 8.44 -33.65
N TYR A 768 -13.06 9.25 -32.69
CA TYR A 768 -11.78 9.01 -32.02
C TYR A 768 -11.75 7.70 -31.21
N PRO A 769 -12.70 7.42 -30.28
CA PRO A 769 -12.76 6.13 -29.60
C PRO A 769 -12.94 4.93 -30.54
N THR A 770 -13.71 5.10 -31.63
CA THR A 770 -13.93 4.02 -32.61
C THR A 770 -12.63 3.66 -33.34
N MET A 771 -11.85 4.64 -33.78
CA MET A 771 -10.53 4.43 -34.41
C MET A 771 -9.57 3.69 -33.47
N MET A 772 -9.56 4.05 -32.18
CA MET A 772 -8.72 3.40 -31.18
C MET A 772 -9.18 1.97 -30.87
N GLU A 773 -10.49 1.73 -30.78
CA GLU A 773 -11.05 0.39 -30.58
C GLU A 773 -10.67 -0.55 -31.73
N LYS A 774 -10.75 -0.08 -32.98
CA LYS A 774 -10.32 -0.86 -34.16
C LYS A 774 -8.83 -1.15 -34.17
N ALA A 775 -8.02 -0.28 -33.58
CA ALA A 775 -6.60 -0.51 -33.36
C ALA A 775 -6.29 -1.38 -32.13
N GLY A 776 -7.30 -1.92 -31.44
CA GLY A 776 -7.14 -2.85 -30.31
C GLY A 776 -7.13 -2.21 -28.93
N LEU A 777 -7.57 -0.95 -28.79
CA LEU A 777 -7.68 -0.23 -27.52
C LEU A 777 -9.16 0.00 -27.16
N PRO A 778 -9.79 -0.86 -26.34
CA PRO A 778 -11.16 -0.67 -25.88
C PRO A 778 -11.34 0.65 -25.11
N PHE A 779 -12.52 1.26 -25.18
CA PHE A 779 -12.76 2.60 -24.65
C PHE A 779 -12.38 2.79 -23.17
N ALA A 780 -12.71 1.84 -22.29
CA ALA A 780 -12.32 1.92 -20.88
C ALA A 780 -10.80 1.93 -20.68
N LYS A 781 -10.06 1.12 -21.46
CA LYS A 781 -8.59 1.11 -21.43
C LYS A 781 -8.02 2.41 -22.00
N LEU A 782 -8.60 2.91 -23.09
CA LEU A 782 -8.21 4.19 -23.68
C LEU A 782 -8.29 5.33 -22.65
N LEU A 783 -9.38 5.42 -21.87
CA LEU A 783 -9.51 6.43 -20.82
C LEU A 783 -8.41 6.31 -19.77
N ASP A 784 -8.11 5.09 -19.30
CA ASP A 784 -7.03 4.83 -18.35
C ASP A 784 -5.66 5.24 -18.91
N ASP A 785 -5.38 4.87 -20.15
CA ASP A 785 -4.10 5.19 -20.82
C ASP A 785 -3.95 6.71 -21.01
N LEU A 786 -5.01 7.43 -21.39
CA LEU A 786 -4.98 8.90 -21.54
C LEU A 786 -4.72 9.63 -20.21
N ILE A 787 -5.29 9.12 -19.11
CA ILE A 787 -5.02 9.65 -17.77
C ILE A 787 -3.59 9.33 -17.34
N ALA A 788 -3.08 8.14 -17.63
CA ALA A 788 -1.69 7.79 -17.35
C ALA A 788 -0.71 8.70 -18.10
N LEU A 789 -0.97 8.98 -19.39
CA LEU A 789 -0.16 9.86 -20.22
C LEU A 789 -0.06 11.29 -19.68
N SER A 790 -1.08 11.81 -18.97
CA SER A 790 -0.97 13.15 -18.36
C SER A 790 -0.01 13.18 -17.18
N LEU A 791 0.08 12.07 -16.42
CA LEU A 791 0.90 11.95 -15.21
C LEU A 791 2.39 11.70 -15.52
N GLU A 792 2.73 11.25 -16.73
CA GLU A 792 4.12 11.11 -17.19
C GLU A 792 4.84 12.46 -17.36
N LYS A 793 4.09 13.56 -17.55
CA LYS A 793 4.63 14.90 -17.80
C LYS A 793 5.01 15.57 -16.49
N GLU A 794 6.18 16.19 -16.37
CA GLU A 794 6.46 17.04 -15.20
C GLU A 794 5.69 18.37 -15.30
N VAL A 795 4.99 18.75 -14.23
CA VAL A 795 4.32 20.06 -14.14
C VAL A 795 5.24 21.05 -13.42
N GLY A 796 5.45 22.22 -14.01
CA GLY A 796 6.10 23.35 -13.33
C GLY A 796 7.64 23.33 -13.25
N GLN A 797 8.34 22.37 -13.87
CA GLN A 797 9.78 22.48 -14.10
C GLN A 797 10.05 23.09 -15.49
N CYS A 798 10.86 24.14 -15.52
CA CYS A 798 11.34 24.79 -16.74
C CYS A 798 12.63 24.12 -17.22
#